data_AF-Q4A7A5-F1
#
_entry.id   AF-Q4A7A5-F1
#
_cell.length_a   1.000
_cell.length_b   1.000
_cell.length_c   1.000
_cell.angle_alpha   90.00
_cell.angle_beta   90.00
_cell.angle_gamma   90.00
#
_symmetry.space_group_name_H-M   'P 1'
#
loop_
_entity.id
_entity.type
_entity.pdbx_description
1 polymer ?
#
loop_
_entity_poly.entity_id
_entity_poly.type
_entity_poly.pdbx_seq_one_letter_code
_entity_poly.pdbx_strand_id
1 'polypeptide(L)'
;MISAACSNQKQQENKDSLDQNGQDLDKKEQKPAPSILKDQEITKENLDKLPIILKKIDGSTNFENLTIESVGNDFSRLEFETPNEDDQKLIDIKVLNKKYLNSDFETSLNEGALIFNLKISSKKNPEIVLEKDVPISGFRKSRSSEINFNYGKRFAPDSDNEWSQYFAKNNYQRYTYDAKKYMETLEKQLAYISGLPYFDIKSWRPEVKRNQEQINKYNEKAKELKLDSYEDALKKGFTMPVYDANGNVEGLKLLDRDEIPKGPAWWDLINRNENQASGLARYIPNEKYKKAALQTYSVYFAWPATIDDVGAEYIKPFLEGQRIGANPMQQTSRGTMWILDFAPPTDSSQQPTKWYFGTNNHVVESYKKNASHFSMTILKPEVGIRTKLKTAKGASDESYLTASFSRENLEQNAKTDNPQNKTAEYISPDDYGIPGIRIIYRATDFMTTSPKDFLSEADKKNEKYKDIEEFADFAVLEVDFSKFKVPDQYSSRNDFIKAITNDYYNKKEDHIKFLKTSYLKNYEKADTKLATTDNSKKENTDQLFIVGYPQATGDFFLDKYQDSYDYNHSKIGYSLWMNSESSFYNNLASDENNPESKSQDNANKGNYFSLNIGYRSFADKPGLADGFITVPKVGKELSKSTIMADPVHKKQVKKEVIENGQKIIKDLGELDVLNQKAYLGYGLYYIPRHFAPHGGASGSSIRNQNNELVGIYFVSNQTAKTGLAVAFRSEGFDYKGLYGKYNLPQYDLIYGGGKEQKTSFRQALETIYGSEFKTNLFKNGVKEIPADYKFNNSNSN
;
A
#
# COMPACT_ATOMS: atom_id res chain seq x y z
N MET A 1 3.76 13.25 -5.66
CA MET A 1 2.80 13.06 -4.54
C MET A 1 2.58 11.58 -4.21
N ILE A 2 3.49 10.91 -3.50
CA ILE A 2 3.29 9.57 -2.90
C ILE A 2 4.22 9.53 -1.67
N SER A 3 3.72 9.17 -0.48
CA SER A 3 4.31 9.36 0.87
C SER A 3 4.20 10.78 1.46
N ALA A 4 3.77 10.82 2.72
CA ALA A 4 3.25 11.96 3.50
C ALA A 4 1.88 12.48 3.05
N ALA A 5 0.82 11.73 3.36
CA ALA A 5 -0.54 12.28 3.46
C ALA A 5 -1.27 11.71 4.68
N CYS A 6 -0.65 11.84 5.85
CA CYS A 6 -1.35 11.94 7.13
C CYS A 6 -0.94 13.26 7.81
N SER A 7 -1.10 14.36 7.09
CA SER A 7 -1.28 15.72 7.64
C SER A 7 -1.40 16.68 6.46
N ASN A 8 -2.41 17.55 6.47
CA ASN A 8 -2.68 18.61 5.51
C ASN A 8 -3.32 18.21 4.17
N GLN A 9 -4.58 17.77 4.23
CA GLN A 9 -5.58 18.29 3.28
C GLN A 9 -6.36 19.39 3.98
N LYS A 10 -6.25 20.59 3.41
CA LYS A 10 -6.95 21.82 3.78
C LYS A 10 -8.40 21.52 4.17
N GLN A 11 -8.77 21.86 5.41
CA GLN A 11 -10.13 22.27 5.72
C GLN A 11 -10.40 23.53 4.89
N GLN A 12 -10.94 23.36 3.69
CA GLN A 12 -11.75 24.42 3.12
C GLN A 12 -13.12 24.21 3.73
N GLU A 13 -13.38 24.99 4.77
CA GLU A 13 -14.68 25.14 5.40
C GLU A 13 -15.73 25.39 4.31
N ASN A 14 -16.57 24.40 4.01
CA ASN A 14 -17.96 24.69 3.66
C ASN A 14 -18.69 24.97 4.98
N LYS A 15 -18.36 26.11 5.60
CA LYS A 15 -19.27 26.77 6.55
C LYS A 15 -20.21 27.59 5.69
N ASP A 16 -21.26 26.96 5.19
CA ASP A 16 -22.49 27.59 4.71
C ASP A 16 -23.52 26.50 4.38
N SER A 17 -23.93 25.69 5.36
CA SER A 17 -25.09 24.80 5.20
C SER A 17 -25.77 24.33 6.50
N LEU A 18 -25.73 25.12 7.58
CA LEU A 18 -26.54 24.83 8.77
C LEU A 18 -27.21 26.11 9.26
N ASP A 19 -28.52 26.08 9.49
CA ASP A 19 -29.22 27.17 10.16
C ASP A 19 -29.05 27.09 11.70
N GLN A 20 -29.53 28.11 12.41
CA GLN A 20 -29.38 28.25 13.86
C GLN A 20 -30.08 27.16 14.69
N ASN A 21 -30.77 26.20 14.06
CA ASN A 21 -31.43 25.07 14.71
C ASN A 21 -30.81 23.70 14.36
N GLY A 22 -29.66 23.66 13.67
CA GLY A 22 -28.94 22.42 13.41
C GLY A 22 -29.60 21.50 12.39
N GLN A 23 -30.41 22.04 11.47
CA GLN A 23 -30.87 21.33 10.29
C GLN A 23 -29.90 21.53 9.13
N ASP A 24 -29.51 20.42 8.51
CA ASP A 24 -28.66 20.31 7.33
C ASP A 24 -29.34 20.96 6.10
N LEU A 25 -28.79 22.09 5.61
CA LEU A 25 -29.33 22.83 4.46
C LEU A 25 -29.21 22.05 3.13
N ASP A 26 -28.50 20.91 3.10
CA ASP A 26 -28.38 20.03 1.93
C ASP A 26 -29.48 18.95 1.84
N LYS A 27 -30.41 18.88 2.81
CA LYS A 27 -31.72 18.25 2.59
C LYS A 27 -32.72 19.27 2.08
N LYS A 28 -32.45 19.86 0.91
CA LYS A 28 -33.60 20.21 0.05
C LYS A 28 -34.22 18.87 -0.35
N GLU A 29 -35.42 18.59 0.13
CA GLU A 29 -36.34 17.71 -0.59
C GLU A 29 -36.34 18.21 -2.04
N GLN A 30 -35.61 17.52 -2.91
CA GLN A 30 -35.76 17.72 -4.34
C GLN A 30 -37.21 17.35 -4.62
N LYS A 31 -38.06 18.36 -4.84
CA LYS A 31 -39.39 18.13 -5.40
C LYS A 31 -39.19 17.18 -6.60
N PRO A 32 -39.90 16.05 -6.67
CA PRO A 32 -39.77 15.13 -7.79
C PRO A 32 -39.98 15.93 -9.07
N ALA A 33 -39.12 15.71 -10.07
CA ALA A 33 -39.26 16.35 -11.36
C ALA A 33 -40.72 16.20 -11.83
N PRO A 34 -41.39 17.25 -12.32
CA PRO A 34 -42.77 17.12 -12.77
C PRO A 34 -42.83 16.05 -13.88
N SER A 35 -43.83 15.18 -13.82
CA SER A 35 -44.03 14.16 -14.83
C SER A 35 -44.42 14.79 -16.17
N ILE A 36 -43.84 14.29 -17.25
CA ILE A 36 -44.08 14.76 -18.63
C ILE A 36 -45.14 13.90 -19.31
N LEU A 37 -45.31 12.64 -18.90
CA LEU A 37 -46.20 11.67 -19.54
C LEU A 37 -47.46 11.35 -18.73
N LYS A 38 -47.44 11.55 -17.41
CA LYS A 38 -48.60 11.27 -16.56
C LYS A 38 -49.75 12.16 -16.95
N ASP A 39 -50.91 11.54 -17.14
CA ASP A 39 -52.17 12.17 -17.54
C ASP A 39 -52.18 12.82 -18.95
N GLN A 40 -51.21 12.48 -19.81
CA GLN A 40 -51.15 12.91 -21.21
C GLN A 40 -51.05 11.73 -22.19
N GLU A 41 -51.44 11.94 -23.45
CA GLU A 41 -51.18 10.99 -24.53
C GLU A 41 -49.66 10.92 -24.80
N ILE A 42 -49.09 9.71 -24.80
CA ILE A 42 -47.66 9.52 -25.02
C ILE A 42 -47.38 9.71 -26.51
N THR A 43 -46.64 10.74 -26.88
CA THR A 43 -46.22 11.02 -28.27
C THR A 43 -44.69 11.01 -28.38
N LYS A 44 -44.16 10.93 -29.61
CA LYS A 44 -42.71 11.06 -29.84
C LYS A 44 -42.14 12.38 -29.32
N GLU A 45 -42.92 13.47 -29.40
CA GLU A 45 -42.53 14.79 -28.92
C GLU A 45 -42.36 14.82 -27.39
N ASN A 46 -43.27 14.17 -26.66
CA ASN A 46 -43.17 14.08 -25.20
C ASN A 46 -42.07 13.10 -24.76
N LEU A 47 -41.85 12.01 -25.50
CA LEU A 47 -40.70 11.13 -25.27
C LEU A 47 -39.36 11.85 -25.46
N ASP A 48 -39.26 12.77 -26.43
CA ASP A 48 -38.02 13.53 -26.68
C ASP A 48 -37.71 14.54 -25.56
N LYS A 49 -38.74 15.04 -24.87
CA LYS A 49 -38.59 15.97 -23.74
C LYS A 49 -38.18 15.28 -22.44
N LEU A 50 -38.19 13.94 -22.38
CA LEU A 50 -37.80 13.21 -21.17
C LEU A 50 -36.33 13.47 -20.80
N PRO A 51 -36.03 13.82 -19.53
CA PRO A 51 -34.68 13.76 -19.02
C PRO A 51 -34.26 12.29 -18.90
N ILE A 52 -33.18 11.91 -19.55
CA ILE A 52 -32.65 10.55 -19.49
C ILE A 52 -31.28 10.59 -18.83
N ILE A 53 -31.08 9.73 -17.83
CA ILE A 53 -29.81 9.58 -17.12
C ILE A 53 -29.33 8.14 -17.22
N LEU A 54 -28.02 7.96 -17.21
CA LEU A 54 -27.41 6.65 -16.99
C LEU A 54 -27.48 6.36 -15.48
N LYS A 55 -28.15 5.28 -15.10
CA LYS A 55 -28.33 4.89 -13.70
C LYS A 55 -27.20 4.01 -13.21
N LYS A 56 -26.85 2.98 -13.99
CA LYS A 56 -25.81 2.01 -13.63
C LYS A 56 -25.13 1.39 -14.84
N ILE A 57 -23.89 0.96 -14.62
CA ILE A 57 -23.08 0.15 -15.53
C ILE A 57 -22.54 -1.03 -14.74
N ASP A 58 -22.92 -2.25 -15.10
CA ASP A 58 -22.44 -3.48 -14.46
C ASP A 58 -22.61 -3.44 -12.92
N GLY A 59 -23.76 -2.92 -12.47
CA GLY A 59 -24.08 -2.70 -11.05
C GLY A 59 -23.45 -1.46 -10.40
N SER A 60 -22.47 -0.80 -11.06
CA SER A 60 -21.83 0.42 -10.55
C SER A 60 -22.63 1.69 -10.86
N THR A 61 -22.74 2.60 -9.88
CA THR A 61 -23.33 3.95 -10.02
C THR A 61 -22.31 5.08 -9.97
N ASN A 62 -21.02 4.76 -9.74
CA ASN A 62 -19.95 5.75 -9.66
C ASN A 62 -19.16 5.79 -10.97
N PHE A 63 -19.59 6.65 -11.89
CA PHE A 63 -19.01 6.75 -13.23
C PHE A 63 -17.61 7.41 -13.24
N GLU A 64 -17.26 8.22 -12.23
CA GLU A 64 -15.95 8.88 -12.15
C GLU A 64 -14.79 7.88 -12.02
N ASN A 65 -15.09 6.67 -11.56
CA ASN A 65 -14.14 5.57 -11.51
C ASN A 65 -14.06 4.78 -12.83
N LEU A 66 -15.02 4.92 -13.73
CA LEU A 66 -15.09 4.17 -14.98
C LEU A 66 -14.48 4.99 -16.12
N THR A 67 -13.67 4.37 -16.97
CA THR A 67 -13.23 4.99 -18.22
C THR A 67 -14.26 4.71 -19.31
N ILE A 68 -14.28 5.55 -20.35
CA ILE A 68 -15.17 5.37 -21.51
C ILE A 68 -14.95 4.01 -22.22
N GLU A 69 -13.78 3.41 -22.07
CA GLU A 69 -13.47 2.10 -22.66
C GLU A 69 -14.07 0.95 -21.84
N SER A 70 -14.05 1.04 -20.50
CA SER A 70 -14.57 0.03 -19.59
C SER A 70 -16.07 -0.26 -19.77
N VAL A 71 -16.80 0.68 -20.36
CA VAL A 71 -18.23 0.54 -20.69
C VAL A 71 -18.46 -0.61 -21.69
N GLY A 72 -17.45 -0.99 -22.49
CA GLY A 72 -17.56 -2.13 -23.43
C GLY A 72 -18.65 -1.94 -24.50
N ASN A 73 -18.94 -3.00 -25.26
CA ASN A 73 -20.02 -3.00 -26.28
C ASN A 73 -21.18 -3.93 -25.89
N ASP A 74 -21.16 -4.48 -24.68
CA ASP A 74 -22.24 -5.29 -24.13
C ASP A 74 -23.22 -4.38 -23.39
N PHE A 75 -24.24 -3.92 -24.13
CA PHE A 75 -25.19 -2.95 -23.59
C PHE A 75 -26.21 -3.54 -22.62
N SER A 76 -26.25 -4.87 -22.44
CA SER A 76 -27.11 -5.52 -21.44
C SER A 76 -26.75 -5.09 -20.01
N ARG A 77 -25.54 -4.57 -19.81
CA ARG A 77 -25.01 -4.09 -18.53
C ARG A 77 -25.34 -2.64 -18.22
N LEU A 78 -25.96 -1.91 -19.15
CA LEU A 78 -26.30 -0.50 -19.01
C LEU A 78 -27.78 -0.36 -18.66
N GLU A 79 -28.09 0.39 -17.60
CA GLU A 79 -29.47 0.78 -17.29
C GLU A 79 -29.61 2.28 -17.35
N PHE A 80 -30.52 2.75 -18.21
CA PHE A 80 -30.93 4.14 -18.31
C PHE A 80 -32.31 4.30 -17.70
N GLU A 81 -32.57 5.47 -17.13
CA GLU A 81 -33.88 5.81 -16.59
C GLU A 81 -34.21 7.29 -16.82
N THR A 82 -35.49 7.64 -16.70
CA THR A 82 -35.89 9.00 -16.40
C THR A 82 -35.97 9.19 -14.88
N PRO A 83 -35.49 10.32 -14.32
CA PRO A 83 -35.58 10.62 -12.89
C PRO A 83 -37.00 10.62 -12.30
N ASN A 84 -38.05 10.79 -13.13
CA ASN A 84 -39.44 10.74 -12.67
C ASN A 84 -39.98 9.30 -12.68
N GLU A 85 -40.36 8.77 -11.51
CA GLU A 85 -40.84 7.40 -11.37
C GLU A 85 -42.14 7.10 -12.12
N ASP A 86 -43.03 8.08 -12.26
CA ASP A 86 -44.31 7.89 -12.97
C ASP A 86 -44.10 7.81 -14.48
N ASP A 87 -43.19 8.61 -15.04
CA ASP A 87 -42.78 8.53 -16.44
C ASP A 87 -42.02 7.22 -16.72
N GLN A 88 -41.12 6.80 -15.81
CA GLN A 88 -40.33 5.58 -15.96
C GLN A 88 -41.21 4.32 -16.05
N LYS A 89 -42.34 4.29 -15.34
CA LYS A 89 -43.32 3.18 -15.41
C LYS A 89 -43.96 3.07 -16.79
N LEU A 90 -43.99 4.13 -17.59
CA LEU A 90 -44.69 4.22 -18.87
C LEU A 90 -43.81 3.94 -20.09
N ILE A 91 -42.49 3.84 -19.92
CA ILE A 91 -41.53 3.71 -21.03
C ILE A 91 -40.63 2.48 -20.88
N ASP A 92 -40.05 2.05 -21.99
CA ASP A 92 -38.93 1.11 -22.08
C ASP A 92 -37.76 1.80 -22.78
N ILE A 93 -36.54 1.57 -22.30
CA ILE A 93 -35.31 2.19 -22.85
C ILE A 93 -34.32 1.09 -23.21
N LYS A 94 -33.86 1.10 -24.47
CA LYS A 94 -32.84 0.17 -24.98
C LYS A 94 -31.68 0.96 -25.56
N VAL A 95 -30.45 0.54 -25.27
CA VAL A 95 -29.26 1.12 -25.90
C VAL A 95 -29.04 0.43 -27.25
N LEU A 96 -28.98 1.22 -28.32
CA LEU A 96 -28.72 0.72 -29.67
C LEU A 96 -27.23 0.74 -30.00
N ASN A 97 -26.53 1.83 -29.65
CA ASN A 97 -25.10 1.97 -29.89
C ASN A 97 -24.46 2.99 -28.93
N LYS A 98 -23.14 3.00 -28.86
CA LYS A 98 -22.34 4.07 -28.25
C LYS A 98 -21.49 4.77 -29.32
N LYS A 99 -21.24 6.06 -29.13
CA LYS A 99 -20.46 6.93 -30.01
C LYS A 99 -19.46 7.73 -29.18
N TYR A 100 -18.39 8.13 -29.84
CA TYR A 100 -17.40 9.06 -29.30
C TYR A 100 -17.82 10.51 -29.59
N LEU A 101 -17.56 11.42 -28.65
CA LEU A 101 -17.61 12.86 -28.87
C LEU A 101 -16.84 13.23 -30.15
N ASN A 102 -17.48 14.00 -31.03
CA ASN A 102 -16.91 14.43 -32.31
C ASN A 102 -16.41 13.27 -33.20
N SER A 103 -16.91 12.05 -32.99
CA SER A 103 -16.40 10.83 -33.62
C SER A 103 -14.92 10.55 -33.35
N ASP A 104 -14.34 11.15 -32.29
CA ASP A 104 -12.95 11.02 -31.92
C ASP A 104 -12.81 10.37 -30.53
N PHE A 105 -12.12 9.24 -30.52
CA PHE A 105 -11.88 8.47 -29.32
C PHE A 105 -11.09 9.28 -28.28
N GLU A 106 -10.05 9.99 -28.71
CA GLU A 106 -9.16 10.73 -27.81
C GLU A 106 -9.89 11.93 -27.17
N THR A 107 -10.75 12.62 -27.91
CA THR A 107 -11.60 13.69 -27.38
C THR A 107 -12.52 13.17 -26.28
N SER A 108 -13.23 12.06 -26.54
CA SER A 108 -14.10 11.41 -25.55
C SER A 108 -13.35 11.01 -24.29
N LEU A 109 -12.12 10.51 -24.48
CA LEU A 109 -11.25 10.05 -23.41
C LEU A 109 -10.73 11.21 -22.55
N ASN A 110 -10.34 12.32 -23.19
CA ASN A 110 -9.87 13.53 -22.51
C ASN A 110 -11.00 14.19 -21.70
N GLU A 111 -12.22 14.17 -22.23
CA GLU A 111 -13.38 14.79 -21.59
C GLU A 111 -14.13 13.88 -20.62
N GLY A 112 -13.87 12.56 -20.65
CA GLY A 112 -14.57 11.60 -19.81
C GLY A 112 -16.05 11.53 -20.14
N ALA A 113 -16.39 11.41 -21.42
CA ALA A 113 -17.77 11.40 -21.90
C ALA A 113 -18.00 10.49 -23.11
N LEU A 114 -19.21 9.94 -23.20
CA LEU A 114 -19.70 9.12 -24.33
C LEU A 114 -21.06 9.62 -24.78
N ILE A 115 -21.45 9.30 -26.00
CA ILE A 115 -22.81 9.50 -26.49
C ILE A 115 -23.46 8.12 -26.66
N PHE A 116 -24.62 7.90 -26.06
CA PHE A 116 -25.39 6.66 -26.25
C PHE A 116 -26.60 6.93 -27.13
N ASN A 117 -26.76 6.14 -28.18
CA ASN A 117 -27.96 6.13 -28.98
C ASN A 117 -28.98 5.21 -28.32
N LEU A 118 -30.08 5.78 -27.86
CA LEU A 118 -31.13 5.08 -27.10
C LEU A 118 -32.41 4.98 -27.92
N LYS A 119 -33.06 3.82 -27.88
CA LYS A 119 -34.42 3.59 -28.32
C LYS A 119 -35.36 3.66 -27.11
N ILE A 120 -36.25 4.65 -27.10
CA ILE A 120 -37.24 4.88 -26.06
C ILE A 120 -38.62 4.53 -26.65
N SER A 121 -39.34 3.61 -26.04
CA SER A 121 -40.67 3.18 -26.51
C SER A 121 -41.72 3.27 -25.41
N SER A 122 -42.95 3.60 -25.80
CA SER A 122 -44.10 3.55 -24.88
C SER A 122 -44.46 2.11 -24.55
N LYS A 123 -44.61 1.80 -23.26
CA LYS A 123 -45.15 0.51 -22.79
C LYS A 123 -46.65 0.36 -23.08
N LYS A 124 -47.37 1.48 -23.18
CA LYS A 124 -48.82 1.49 -23.49
C LYS A 124 -49.10 1.33 -24.98
N ASN A 125 -48.24 1.85 -25.84
CA ASN A 125 -48.35 1.71 -27.30
C ASN A 125 -46.96 1.51 -27.92
N PRO A 126 -46.52 0.25 -28.12
CA PRO A 126 -45.18 -0.09 -28.60
C PRO A 126 -44.79 0.49 -29.98
N GLU A 127 -45.76 0.95 -30.78
CA GLU A 127 -45.50 1.63 -32.07
C GLU A 127 -44.93 3.05 -31.88
N ILE A 128 -45.11 3.63 -30.69
CA ILE A 128 -44.59 4.96 -30.36
C ILE A 128 -43.16 4.80 -29.85
N VAL A 129 -42.22 5.01 -30.78
CA VAL A 129 -40.77 4.85 -30.58
C VAL A 129 -40.03 6.12 -30.97
N LEU A 130 -39.03 6.49 -30.16
CA LEU A 130 -38.06 7.54 -30.43
C LEU A 130 -36.63 6.98 -30.33
N GLU A 131 -35.77 7.34 -31.26
CA GLU A 131 -34.33 7.16 -31.13
C GLU A 131 -33.66 8.49 -30.80
N LYS A 132 -32.80 8.52 -29.77
CA LYS A 132 -32.19 9.74 -29.25
C LYS A 132 -30.75 9.51 -28.83
N ASP A 133 -29.87 10.42 -29.22
CA ASP A 133 -28.49 10.46 -28.73
C ASP A 133 -28.44 11.19 -27.38
N VAL A 134 -27.91 10.54 -26.34
CA VAL A 134 -27.79 11.07 -24.99
C VAL A 134 -26.31 11.13 -24.60
N PRO A 135 -25.72 12.33 -24.46
CA PRO A 135 -24.36 12.48 -23.96
C PRO A 135 -24.32 12.22 -22.45
N ILE A 136 -23.42 11.34 -22.03
CA ILE A 136 -23.15 11.03 -20.63
C ILE A 136 -21.70 11.41 -20.33
N SER A 137 -21.52 12.30 -19.37
CA SER A 137 -20.23 12.75 -18.86
C SER A 137 -20.02 12.28 -17.42
N GLY A 138 -18.83 12.56 -16.87
CA GLY A 138 -18.46 12.13 -15.53
C GLY A 138 -17.70 10.81 -15.50
N PHE A 139 -17.28 10.28 -16.65
CA PHE A 139 -16.28 9.22 -16.71
C PHE A 139 -14.88 9.77 -16.38
N ARG A 140 -13.96 8.88 -16.01
CA ARG A 140 -12.57 9.24 -15.71
C ARG A 140 -11.85 9.81 -16.95
N LYS A 141 -11.19 10.95 -16.80
CA LYS A 141 -10.43 11.66 -17.86
C LYS A 141 -8.99 11.12 -18.04
N SER A 142 -8.43 11.16 -19.24
CA SER A 142 -7.06 10.63 -19.52
C SER A 142 -5.88 11.53 -19.19
N ARG A 143 -6.00 12.85 -19.34
CA ARG A 143 -4.90 13.80 -19.07
C ARG A 143 -4.78 14.11 -17.59
N SER A 144 -4.23 13.16 -16.84
CA SER A 144 -3.76 13.36 -15.47
C SER A 144 -2.24 13.33 -15.43
N SER A 145 -1.63 13.88 -14.36
CA SER A 145 -0.19 13.79 -14.11
C SER A 145 0.29 12.37 -13.77
N GLU A 146 -0.62 11.42 -13.66
CA GLU A 146 -0.35 10.00 -13.48
C GLU A 146 -0.04 9.35 -14.83
N ILE A 147 0.77 8.29 -14.88
CA ILE A 147 0.85 7.53 -16.14
C ILE A 147 -0.49 6.84 -16.29
N ASN A 148 -1.31 7.35 -17.19
CA ASN A 148 -2.59 6.75 -17.49
C ASN A 148 -2.35 5.53 -18.41
N PHE A 149 -2.42 4.34 -17.82
CA PHE A 149 -2.40 3.06 -18.53
C PHE A 149 -3.80 2.54 -18.81
N ASN A 150 -4.71 3.39 -19.32
CA ASN A 150 -6.03 2.97 -19.81
C ASN A 150 -5.98 1.85 -20.87
N TYR A 151 -4.79 1.32 -21.18
CA TYR A 151 -4.54 0.27 -22.14
C TYR A 151 -3.40 -0.68 -21.74
N GLY A 152 -3.49 -1.41 -20.63
CA GLY A 152 -2.64 -2.61 -20.47
C GLY A 152 -2.60 -3.44 -21.77
N LYS A 153 -3.75 -3.55 -22.46
CA LYS A 153 -3.86 -4.19 -23.78
C LYS A 153 -2.97 -3.58 -24.89
N ARG A 154 -2.71 -2.26 -24.95
CA ARG A 154 -1.83 -1.66 -25.97
C ARG A 154 -0.36 -2.07 -25.79
N PHE A 155 0.02 -2.49 -24.60
CA PHE A 155 1.36 -3.02 -24.31
C PHE A 155 1.46 -4.52 -24.54
N ALA A 156 0.34 -5.23 -24.45
CA ALA A 156 0.27 -6.67 -24.74
C ALA A 156 0.63 -6.98 -26.21
N PRO A 157 0.95 -8.24 -26.52
CA PRO A 157 1.05 -8.72 -27.89
C PRO A 157 -0.28 -8.53 -28.66
N ASP A 158 -0.19 -8.13 -29.93
CA ASP A 158 -1.37 -7.73 -30.74
C ASP A 158 -1.96 -8.89 -31.58
N SER A 159 -1.28 -10.05 -31.65
CA SER A 159 -1.73 -11.23 -32.40
C SER A 159 -1.31 -12.55 -31.74
N ASP A 160 -1.99 -13.65 -32.05
CA ASP A 160 -1.69 -14.99 -31.51
C ASP A 160 -0.24 -15.44 -31.79
N ASN A 161 0.32 -15.03 -32.92
CA ASN A 161 1.72 -15.28 -33.25
C ASN A 161 2.65 -14.48 -32.32
N GLU A 162 2.38 -13.20 -32.09
CA GLU A 162 3.18 -12.41 -31.14
C GLU A 162 3.06 -12.93 -29.71
N TRP A 163 1.87 -13.38 -29.30
CA TRP A 163 1.67 -14.06 -28.02
C TRP A 163 2.56 -15.29 -27.88
N SER A 164 2.57 -16.16 -28.89
CA SER A 164 3.41 -17.36 -28.92
C SER A 164 4.89 -17.00 -28.86
N GLN A 165 5.31 -15.97 -29.60
CA GLN A 165 6.69 -15.47 -29.58
C GLN A 165 7.07 -14.83 -28.24
N TYR A 166 6.14 -14.16 -27.56
CA TYR A 166 6.38 -13.56 -26.25
C TYR A 166 6.58 -14.64 -25.17
N PHE A 167 5.74 -15.67 -25.15
CA PHE A 167 5.86 -16.75 -24.18
C PHE A 167 7.06 -17.67 -24.44
N ALA A 168 7.60 -17.71 -25.67
CA ALA A 168 8.86 -18.39 -25.95
C ALA A 168 10.11 -17.66 -25.40
N LYS A 169 10.00 -16.38 -25.03
CA LYS A 169 11.12 -15.58 -24.51
C LYS A 169 11.44 -15.89 -23.06
N ASN A 170 12.72 -15.78 -22.69
CA ASN A 170 13.12 -15.73 -21.27
C ASN A 170 12.80 -14.35 -20.65
N ASN A 171 12.97 -14.23 -19.32
CA ASN A 171 12.59 -13.01 -18.60
C ASN A 171 13.32 -11.75 -19.07
N TYR A 172 14.62 -11.86 -19.40
CA TYR A 172 15.39 -10.71 -19.89
C TYR A 172 14.88 -10.25 -21.26
N GLN A 173 14.58 -11.20 -22.15
CA GLN A 173 14.02 -10.89 -23.47
C GLN A 173 12.60 -10.31 -23.39
N ARG A 174 11.76 -10.80 -22.46
CA ARG A 174 10.43 -10.20 -22.18
C ARG A 174 10.58 -8.79 -21.64
N TYR A 175 11.50 -8.58 -20.71
CA TYR A 175 11.82 -7.27 -20.19
C TYR A 175 12.20 -6.28 -21.31
N THR A 176 13.12 -6.64 -22.20
CA THR A 176 13.50 -5.77 -23.32
C THR A 176 12.33 -5.45 -24.25
N TYR A 177 11.45 -6.43 -24.51
CA TYR A 177 10.25 -6.23 -25.32
C TYR A 177 9.28 -5.24 -24.64
N ASP A 178 8.97 -5.46 -23.36
CA ASP A 178 8.03 -4.65 -22.59
C ASP A 178 8.59 -3.24 -22.30
N ALA A 179 9.89 -3.14 -21.99
CA ALA A 179 10.56 -1.89 -21.65
C ALA A 179 10.52 -0.88 -22.80
N LYS A 180 10.60 -1.33 -24.07
CA LYS A 180 10.53 -0.44 -25.23
C LYS A 180 9.22 0.38 -25.22
N LYS A 181 8.08 -0.31 -25.20
CA LYS A 181 6.75 0.35 -25.19
C LYS A 181 6.55 1.18 -23.91
N TYR A 182 7.04 0.69 -22.76
CA TYR A 182 6.97 1.39 -21.48
C TYR A 182 7.74 2.73 -21.52
N MET A 183 8.97 2.73 -22.04
CA MET A 183 9.81 3.95 -22.08
C MET A 183 9.26 4.99 -23.04
N GLU A 184 8.75 4.59 -24.20
CA GLU A 184 8.08 5.51 -25.14
C GLU A 184 6.88 6.24 -24.47
N THR A 185 6.15 5.54 -23.59
CA THR A 185 5.04 6.13 -22.83
C THR A 185 5.55 7.04 -21.72
N LEU A 186 6.57 6.59 -20.99
CA LEU A 186 7.19 7.39 -19.94
C LEU A 186 7.75 8.70 -20.50
N GLU A 187 8.43 8.68 -21.65
CA GLU A 187 8.98 9.89 -22.28
C GLU A 187 7.92 10.96 -22.55
N LYS A 188 6.75 10.57 -23.08
CA LYS A 188 5.64 11.52 -23.29
C LYS A 188 5.20 12.18 -21.99
N GLN A 189 5.17 11.41 -20.91
CA GLN A 189 4.83 11.94 -19.60
C GLN A 189 5.95 12.81 -19.02
N LEU A 190 7.21 12.41 -19.18
CA LEU A 190 8.36 13.19 -18.75
C LEU A 190 8.40 14.55 -19.45
N ALA A 191 8.06 14.59 -20.74
CA ALA A 191 7.88 15.83 -21.49
C ALA A 191 6.76 16.69 -20.88
N TYR A 192 5.59 16.09 -20.63
CA TYR A 192 4.45 16.76 -20.04
C TYR A 192 4.75 17.37 -18.66
N ILE A 193 5.34 16.60 -17.73
CA ILE A 193 5.69 17.11 -16.38
C ILE A 193 6.83 18.14 -16.40
N SER A 194 7.63 18.15 -17.47
CA SER A 194 8.67 19.15 -17.69
C SER A 194 8.14 20.40 -18.41
N GLY A 195 6.85 20.42 -18.78
CA GLY A 195 6.26 21.51 -19.55
C GLY A 195 6.80 21.62 -20.98
N LEU A 196 7.34 20.54 -21.53
CA LEU A 196 7.98 20.49 -22.85
C LEU A 196 7.10 19.74 -23.86
N PRO A 197 7.13 20.13 -25.16
CA PRO A 197 6.38 19.44 -26.21
C PRO A 197 6.94 18.04 -26.54
N TYR A 198 8.23 17.79 -26.24
CA TYR A 198 8.91 16.51 -26.41
C TYR A 198 9.93 16.30 -25.30
N PHE A 199 10.29 15.05 -25.04
CA PHE A 199 11.29 14.70 -24.04
C PHE A 199 12.70 14.90 -24.62
N ASP A 200 13.55 15.62 -23.88
CA ASP A 200 14.96 15.79 -24.21
C ASP A 200 15.84 15.18 -23.11
N ILE A 201 16.52 14.09 -23.46
CA ILE A 201 17.42 13.39 -22.53
C ILE A 201 18.63 14.25 -22.11
N LYS A 202 19.03 15.26 -22.90
CA LYS A 202 20.20 16.09 -22.57
C LYS A 202 19.90 17.07 -21.44
N SER A 203 18.71 17.66 -21.44
CA SER A 203 18.23 18.52 -20.35
C SER A 203 17.66 17.72 -19.17
N TRP A 204 17.40 16.42 -19.33
CA TRP A 204 16.93 15.56 -18.24
C TRP A 204 18.06 15.21 -17.26
N ARG A 205 17.87 15.58 -15.99
CA ARG A 205 18.85 15.33 -14.91
C ARG A 205 20.27 15.83 -15.26
N PRO A 206 20.45 17.15 -15.47
CA PRO A 206 21.75 17.73 -15.82
C PRO A 206 22.79 17.58 -14.70
N GLU A 207 22.34 17.31 -13.47
CA GLU A 207 23.20 17.02 -12.32
C GLU A 207 23.96 15.69 -12.43
N VAL A 208 23.54 14.79 -13.33
CA VAL A 208 24.23 13.52 -13.62
C VAL A 208 25.03 13.66 -14.91
N LYS A 209 26.23 14.25 -14.80
CA LYS A 209 27.13 14.46 -15.94
C LYS A 209 27.56 13.13 -16.55
N ARG A 210 27.56 13.07 -17.88
CA ARG A 210 27.77 11.85 -18.67
C ARG A 210 28.32 12.17 -20.05
N ASN A 211 29.15 11.28 -20.58
CA ASN A 211 29.56 11.26 -21.99
C ASN A 211 29.24 9.89 -22.62
N GLN A 212 29.44 9.79 -23.94
CA GLN A 212 29.07 8.57 -24.68
C GLN A 212 29.88 7.33 -24.26
N GLU A 213 31.17 7.50 -23.95
CA GLU A 213 32.04 6.41 -23.51
C GLU A 213 31.57 5.82 -22.17
N GLN A 214 31.23 6.69 -21.22
CA GLN A 214 30.68 6.30 -19.91
C GLN A 214 29.33 5.59 -20.06
N ILE A 215 28.46 6.09 -20.95
CA ILE A 215 27.17 5.44 -21.25
C ILE A 215 27.38 4.04 -21.84
N ASN A 216 28.32 3.89 -22.77
CA ASN A 216 28.64 2.60 -23.38
C ASN A 216 29.18 1.61 -22.34
N LYS A 217 30.15 2.04 -21.52
CA LYS A 217 30.72 1.23 -20.43
C LYS A 217 29.67 0.79 -19.42
N TYR A 218 28.76 1.69 -19.03
CA TYR A 218 27.63 1.35 -18.18
C TYR A 218 26.74 0.29 -18.85
N ASN A 219 26.35 0.51 -20.11
CA ASN A 219 25.44 -0.38 -20.83
C ASN A 219 26.02 -1.78 -21.03
N GLU A 220 27.31 -1.90 -21.32
CA GLU A 220 28.00 -3.20 -21.42
C GLU A 220 27.91 -3.96 -20.10
N LYS A 221 28.24 -3.30 -18.99
CA LYS A 221 28.20 -3.89 -17.66
C LYS A 221 26.78 -4.21 -17.19
N ALA A 222 25.84 -3.30 -17.44
CA ALA A 222 24.43 -3.48 -17.13
C ALA A 222 23.85 -4.68 -17.90
N LYS A 223 24.23 -4.87 -19.17
CA LYS A 223 23.81 -6.02 -19.97
C LYS A 223 24.37 -7.34 -19.42
N GLU A 224 25.64 -7.37 -19.00
CA GLU A 224 26.25 -8.53 -18.32
C GLU A 224 25.49 -8.90 -17.04
N LEU A 225 25.14 -7.88 -16.24
CA LEU A 225 24.43 -8.01 -14.97
C LEU A 225 22.91 -8.12 -15.12
N LYS A 226 22.38 -7.99 -16.34
CA LYS A 226 20.95 -7.97 -16.69
C LYS A 226 20.17 -6.89 -15.92
N LEU A 227 20.66 -5.66 -16.02
CA LEU A 227 20.09 -4.44 -15.45
C LEU A 227 19.58 -3.51 -16.55
N ASP A 228 18.95 -2.41 -16.15
CA ASP A 228 18.56 -1.32 -17.06
C ASP A 228 19.74 -0.73 -17.83
N SER A 229 19.47 -0.26 -19.05
CA SER A 229 20.39 0.63 -19.74
C SER A 229 20.54 1.96 -18.97
N TYR A 230 21.60 2.70 -19.24
CA TYR A 230 21.87 3.97 -18.58
C TYR A 230 20.70 4.94 -18.73
N GLU A 231 20.18 5.08 -19.95
CA GLU A 231 19.10 6.02 -20.25
C GLU A 231 17.78 5.59 -19.61
N ASP A 232 17.47 4.29 -19.59
CA ASP A 232 16.24 3.79 -18.98
C ASP A 232 16.26 4.00 -17.47
N ALA A 233 17.38 3.68 -16.80
CA ALA A 233 17.58 3.96 -15.38
C ALA A 233 17.43 5.46 -15.08
N LEU A 234 18.01 6.32 -15.92
CA LEU A 234 17.92 7.77 -15.78
C LEU A 234 16.47 8.29 -15.95
N LYS A 235 15.73 7.79 -16.93
CA LYS A 235 14.32 8.13 -17.19
C LYS A 235 13.42 7.68 -16.05
N LYS A 236 13.63 6.46 -15.51
CA LYS A 236 12.90 5.94 -14.34
C LYS A 236 13.18 6.70 -13.05
N GLY A 237 14.24 7.51 -13.03
CA GLY A 237 14.62 8.31 -11.86
C GLY A 237 15.46 7.55 -10.85
N PHE A 238 16.15 6.49 -11.26
CA PHE A 238 17.00 5.70 -10.38
C PHE A 238 18.18 6.51 -9.87
N THR A 239 18.79 6.06 -8.78
CA THR A 239 20.10 6.52 -8.32
C THR A 239 21.14 6.19 -9.39
N MET A 240 21.86 7.20 -9.85
CA MET A 240 22.81 7.06 -10.97
C MET A 240 24.25 7.22 -10.50
N PRO A 241 25.21 6.49 -11.09
CA PRO A 241 26.62 6.79 -10.90
C PRO A 241 27.00 8.13 -11.52
N VAL A 242 27.87 8.85 -10.82
CA VAL A 242 28.56 10.05 -11.31
C VAL A 242 30.03 9.69 -11.50
N TYR A 243 30.58 10.11 -12.63
CA TYR A 243 31.93 9.75 -13.04
C TYR A 243 32.91 10.91 -12.89
N ASP A 244 34.14 10.60 -12.48
CA ASP A 244 35.26 11.52 -12.53
C ASP A 244 35.76 11.73 -13.98
N ALA A 245 36.75 12.60 -14.14
CA ALA A 245 37.37 12.87 -15.44
C ALA A 245 38.07 11.64 -16.07
N ASN A 246 38.38 10.62 -15.27
CA ASN A 246 39.02 9.37 -15.70
C ASN A 246 37.98 8.26 -16.01
N GLY A 247 36.68 8.54 -15.87
CA GLY A 247 35.61 7.56 -16.11
C GLY A 247 35.43 6.53 -14.98
N ASN A 248 35.94 6.80 -13.77
CA ASN A 248 35.66 6.02 -12.56
C ASN A 248 34.45 6.59 -11.83
N VAL A 249 33.69 5.74 -11.13
CA VAL A 249 32.56 6.20 -10.32
C VAL A 249 33.08 6.94 -9.09
N GLU A 250 32.81 8.24 -9.02
CA GLU A 250 33.15 9.12 -7.89
C GLU A 250 32.13 8.98 -6.75
N GLY A 251 30.85 8.78 -7.10
CA GLY A 251 29.76 8.58 -6.15
C GLY A 251 28.42 8.46 -6.86
N LEU A 252 27.34 8.40 -6.07
CA LEU A 252 25.98 8.17 -6.54
C LEU A 252 25.11 9.40 -6.37
N LYS A 253 24.27 9.69 -7.38
CA LYS A 253 23.37 10.85 -7.41
C LYS A 253 21.92 10.41 -7.33
N LEU A 254 21.30 10.74 -6.19
CA LEU A 254 19.86 10.55 -5.96
C LEU A 254 19.04 11.48 -6.84
N LEU A 255 17.79 11.11 -7.10
CA LEU A 255 16.82 12.01 -7.69
C LEU A 255 16.25 12.96 -6.62
N ASP A 256 16.74 14.19 -6.55
CA ASP A 256 16.30 15.14 -5.52
C ASP A 256 15.05 15.95 -5.91
N ARG A 257 13.98 15.23 -6.30
CA ARG A 257 12.64 15.79 -6.55
C ARG A 257 11.56 14.74 -6.30
N ASP A 258 10.32 15.02 -6.68
CA ASP A 258 9.24 14.03 -6.68
C ASP A 258 9.63 12.77 -7.48
N GLU A 259 9.20 11.62 -6.98
CA GLU A 259 9.37 10.35 -7.68
C GLU A 259 8.80 10.42 -9.10
N ILE A 260 9.52 9.85 -10.05
CA ILE A 260 9.01 9.72 -11.43
C ILE A 260 7.78 8.82 -11.39
N PRO A 261 6.66 9.22 -12.02
CA PRO A 261 5.46 8.40 -12.04
C PRO A 261 5.73 6.98 -12.59
N LYS A 262 4.97 6.02 -12.09
CA LYS A 262 5.17 4.59 -12.38
C LYS A 262 3.88 3.98 -12.90
N GLY A 263 4.07 3.06 -13.83
CA GLY A 263 3.01 2.38 -14.52
C GLY A 263 2.74 0.97 -14.05
N PRO A 264 1.53 0.43 -14.27
CA PRO A 264 1.24 -0.96 -14.08
C PRO A 264 1.91 -1.81 -15.15
N ALA A 265 2.12 -3.08 -14.80
CA ALA A 265 2.43 -4.07 -15.80
C ALA A 265 1.17 -4.45 -16.56
N TRP A 266 1.28 -4.59 -17.87
CA TRP A 266 0.14 -4.89 -18.71
C TRP A 266 -0.52 -6.24 -18.37
N TRP A 267 0.29 -7.25 -18.02
CA TRP A 267 -0.17 -8.58 -17.60
C TRP A 267 -0.99 -8.53 -16.29
N ASP A 268 -0.71 -7.56 -15.44
CA ASP A 268 -1.41 -7.40 -14.17
C ASP A 268 -2.82 -6.84 -14.36
N LEU A 269 -3.08 -6.16 -15.48
CA LEU A 269 -4.34 -5.49 -15.79
C LEU A 269 -5.15 -6.10 -16.93
N ILE A 270 -4.54 -6.90 -17.82
CA ILE A 270 -5.25 -7.43 -18.98
C ILE A 270 -6.52 -8.19 -18.55
N ASN A 271 -7.65 -7.86 -19.19
CA ASN A 271 -8.98 -8.42 -18.94
C ASN A 271 -9.51 -8.23 -17.51
N ARG A 272 -9.09 -7.18 -16.79
CA ARG A 272 -9.55 -6.88 -15.42
C ARG A 272 -10.17 -5.49 -15.31
N ASN A 273 -11.07 -5.33 -14.35
CA ASN A 273 -11.55 -4.01 -13.93
C ASN A 273 -10.41 -3.28 -13.19
N GLU A 274 -9.98 -2.14 -13.73
CA GLU A 274 -8.84 -1.39 -13.19
C GLU A 274 -9.03 -0.91 -11.75
N ASN A 275 -10.26 -0.65 -11.31
CA ASN A 275 -10.54 -0.19 -9.95
C ASN A 275 -10.39 -1.33 -8.95
N GLN A 276 -10.78 -2.53 -9.37
CA GLN A 276 -10.73 -3.74 -8.55
C GLN A 276 -9.42 -4.55 -8.74
N ALA A 277 -8.54 -4.15 -9.65
CA ALA A 277 -7.26 -4.82 -9.91
C ALA A 277 -6.21 -4.63 -8.79
N SER A 278 -6.50 -3.82 -7.78
CA SER A 278 -5.59 -3.50 -6.67
C SER A 278 -5.62 -4.52 -5.53
N GLY A 279 -6.45 -5.57 -5.65
CA GLY A 279 -6.63 -6.62 -4.67
C GLY A 279 -8.10 -6.93 -4.40
N LEU A 280 -8.35 -8.01 -3.67
CA LEU A 280 -9.68 -8.49 -3.30
C LEU A 280 -10.03 -8.02 -1.88
N ALA A 281 -11.05 -7.19 -1.75
CA ALA A 281 -11.53 -6.69 -0.47
C ALA A 281 -12.66 -7.58 0.09
N ARG A 282 -12.70 -7.73 1.41
CA ARG A 282 -13.82 -8.30 2.21
C ARG A 282 -14.30 -9.69 1.77
N TYR A 283 -13.44 -10.47 1.13
CA TYR A 283 -13.78 -11.80 0.64
C TYR A 283 -12.58 -12.74 0.77
N ILE A 284 -12.75 -13.85 1.48
CA ILE A 284 -11.69 -14.81 1.77
C ILE A 284 -11.79 -16.00 0.80
N PRO A 285 -10.96 -16.13 -0.24
CA PRO A 285 -11.23 -17.11 -1.30
C PRO A 285 -10.87 -18.55 -0.90
N ASN A 286 -9.90 -18.73 0.01
CA ASN A 286 -9.40 -20.06 0.40
C ASN A 286 -8.79 -20.08 1.82
N GLU A 287 -8.50 -21.29 2.31
CA GLU A 287 -7.99 -21.54 3.66
C GLU A 287 -6.60 -20.94 3.94
N LYS A 288 -5.73 -20.79 2.93
CA LYS A 288 -4.40 -20.18 3.13
C LYS A 288 -4.52 -18.71 3.47
N TYR A 289 -5.42 -18.00 2.78
CA TYR A 289 -5.76 -16.62 3.11
C TYR A 289 -6.48 -16.50 4.46
N LYS A 290 -7.41 -17.42 4.78
CA LYS A 290 -8.05 -17.46 6.10
C LYS A 290 -7.01 -17.59 7.21
N LYS A 291 -6.11 -18.57 7.10
CA LYS A 291 -5.01 -18.80 8.04
C LYS A 291 -4.12 -17.57 8.23
N ALA A 292 -3.76 -16.88 7.15
CA ALA A 292 -3.02 -15.62 7.23
C ALA A 292 -3.84 -14.49 7.91
N ALA A 293 -5.14 -14.39 7.63
CA ALA A 293 -6.03 -13.38 8.22
C ALA A 293 -6.21 -13.58 9.73
N LEU A 294 -6.26 -14.82 10.21
CA LEU A 294 -6.33 -15.16 11.64
C LEU A 294 -5.05 -14.83 12.44
N GLN A 295 -4.02 -14.32 11.76
CA GLN A 295 -2.75 -13.92 12.37
C GLN A 295 -2.41 -12.45 12.06
N THR A 296 -3.33 -11.73 11.41
CA THR A 296 -3.15 -10.36 10.91
C THR A 296 -4.18 -9.45 11.56
N TYR A 297 -3.76 -8.25 11.95
CA TYR A 297 -4.54 -7.30 12.72
C TYR A 297 -4.59 -5.96 12.00
N SER A 298 -5.75 -5.31 12.07
CA SER A 298 -5.79 -3.85 11.96
C SER A 298 -5.30 -3.28 13.29
N VAL A 299 -4.33 -2.37 13.25
CA VAL A 299 -3.85 -1.65 14.44
C VAL A 299 -4.30 -0.20 14.40
N TYR A 300 -4.65 0.35 15.55
CA TYR A 300 -5.04 1.74 15.73
C TYR A 300 -4.29 2.36 16.91
N PHE A 301 -3.77 3.56 16.69
CA PHE A 301 -3.11 4.37 17.70
C PHE A 301 -3.85 5.69 17.85
N ALA A 302 -3.91 6.20 19.08
CA ALA A 302 -4.30 7.58 19.33
C ALA A 302 -3.37 8.25 20.34
N TRP A 303 -3.08 9.52 20.12
CA TRP A 303 -2.22 10.35 20.97
C TRP A 303 -2.69 11.81 20.90
N PRO A 304 -2.41 12.63 21.90
CA PRO A 304 -2.67 14.06 21.81
C PRO A 304 -1.66 14.70 20.83
N ALA A 305 -2.14 15.61 19.99
CA ALA A 305 -1.33 16.32 19.02
C ALA A 305 -0.12 16.98 19.69
N THR A 306 1.02 16.92 19.02
CA THR A 306 2.24 17.65 19.37
C THR A 306 2.33 18.92 18.56
N ILE A 307 3.24 19.84 18.92
CA ILE A 307 3.44 21.04 18.11
C ILE A 307 3.83 20.70 16.67
N ASP A 308 4.51 19.58 16.43
CA ASP A 308 4.90 19.13 15.09
C ASP A 308 3.70 18.75 14.22
N ASP A 309 2.61 18.26 14.82
CA ASP A 309 1.39 17.81 14.12
C ASP A 309 0.47 18.96 13.68
N VAL A 310 0.73 20.19 14.14
CA VAL A 310 -0.22 21.32 14.03
C VAL A 310 0.19 22.27 12.89
N GLY A 311 -0.72 22.43 11.93
CA GLY A 311 -0.63 23.41 10.84
C GLY A 311 -0.84 24.86 11.31
N ALA A 312 -0.36 25.84 10.54
CA ALA A 312 -0.31 27.26 10.90
C ALA A 312 -1.65 27.83 11.39
N GLU A 313 -2.74 27.39 10.77
CA GLU A 313 -4.12 27.77 11.07
C GLU A 313 -4.62 27.25 12.42
N TYR A 314 -4.05 26.17 12.96
CA TYR A 314 -4.46 25.54 14.23
C TYR A 314 -3.50 25.81 15.38
N ILE A 315 -2.40 26.54 15.18
CA ILE A 315 -1.40 26.81 16.23
C ILE A 315 -2.00 27.62 17.38
N LYS A 316 -2.75 28.69 17.07
CA LYS A 316 -3.39 29.51 18.12
C LYS A 316 -4.41 28.69 18.94
N PRO A 317 -5.37 27.99 18.31
CA PRO A 317 -6.25 27.06 19.02
C PRO A 317 -5.50 25.98 19.83
N PHE A 318 -4.42 25.42 19.29
CA PHE A 318 -3.59 24.42 19.98
C PHE A 318 -2.97 24.99 21.26
N LEU A 319 -2.32 26.15 21.18
CA LEU A 319 -1.69 26.78 22.35
C LEU A 319 -2.73 27.23 23.39
N GLU A 320 -3.89 27.73 22.95
CA GLU A 320 -5.00 28.09 23.84
C GLU A 320 -5.64 26.84 24.48
N GLY A 321 -5.71 25.73 23.75
CA GLY A 321 -6.21 24.43 24.21
C GLY A 321 -5.27 23.66 25.13
N GLN A 322 -4.03 24.11 25.30
CA GLN A 322 -3.11 23.58 26.33
C GLN A 322 -3.35 24.21 27.72
N ARG A 323 -4.36 25.08 27.88
CA ARG A 323 -4.80 25.56 29.21
C ARG A 323 -5.47 24.42 29.99
N ILE A 324 -5.27 24.39 31.30
CA ILE A 324 -5.87 23.40 32.22
C ILE A 324 -7.39 23.36 31.99
N GLY A 325 -7.91 22.22 31.51
CA GLY A 325 -9.35 21.98 31.31
C GLY A 325 -9.84 21.84 29.87
N ALA A 326 -8.99 21.96 28.84
CA ALA A 326 -9.38 21.70 27.45
C ALA A 326 -8.84 20.34 26.93
N ASN A 327 -9.63 19.64 26.11
CA ASN A 327 -9.19 18.39 25.47
C ASN A 327 -8.19 18.71 24.34
N PRO A 328 -6.96 18.19 24.37
CA PRO A 328 -6.01 18.39 23.28
C PRO A 328 -6.57 17.78 21.99
N MET A 329 -6.28 18.42 20.85
CA MET A 329 -6.59 17.84 19.53
C MET A 329 -6.01 16.43 19.47
N GLN A 330 -6.84 15.42 19.24
CA GLN A 330 -6.41 14.03 19.22
C GLN A 330 -6.00 13.63 17.80
N GLN A 331 -4.79 13.09 17.68
CA GLN A 331 -4.31 12.47 16.46
C GLN A 331 -4.58 10.97 16.50
N THR A 332 -4.77 10.39 15.31
CA THR A 332 -5.00 8.97 15.17
C THR A 332 -4.29 8.43 13.96
N SER A 333 -3.85 7.18 14.03
CA SER A 333 -3.23 6.49 12.90
C SER A 333 -3.60 5.03 12.92
N ARG A 334 -3.52 4.40 11.75
CA ARG A 334 -3.80 2.98 11.56
C ARG A 334 -2.78 2.32 10.65
N GLY A 335 -2.67 1.02 10.81
CA GLY A 335 -1.89 0.17 9.94
C GLY A 335 -2.32 -1.29 10.04
N THR A 336 -1.45 -2.14 9.52
CA THR A 336 -1.56 -3.59 9.63
C THR A 336 -0.39 -4.12 10.46
N MET A 337 -0.62 -5.12 11.30
CA MET A 337 0.43 -5.87 11.98
C MET A 337 0.07 -7.36 12.03
N TRP A 338 1.01 -8.21 12.42
CA TRP A 338 0.81 -9.66 12.47
C TRP A 338 1.67 -10.30 13.55
N ILE A 339 1.28 -11.49 14.01
CA ILE A 339 2.03 -12.23 15.04
C ILE A 339 3.41 -12.62 14.49
N LEU A 340 4.47 -12.04 15.05
CA LEU A 340 5.85 -12.38 14.73
C LEU A 340 6.35 -13.54 15.61
N ASP A 341 6.20 -13.40 16.93
CA ASP A 341 6.80 -14.30 17.90
C ASP A 341 6.11 -14.14 19.26
N PHE A 342 6.45 -14.99 20.23
CA PHE A 342 6.02 -14.87 21.62
C PHE A 342 7.07 -15.47 22.56
N ALA A 343 7.09 -14.99 23.81
CA ALA A 343 7.90 -15.61 24.86
C ALA A 343 7.10 -16.76 25.50
N PRO A 344 7.56 -18.02 25.41
CA PRO A 344 6.82 -19.15 25.98
C PRO A 344 6.63 -18.96 27.50
N PRO A 345 5.47 -19.35 28.06
CA PRO A 345 5.23 -19.25 29.49
C PRO A 345 6.15 -20.22 30.26
N THR A 346 6.42 -19.90 31.52
CA THR A 346 7.17 -20.79 32.41
C THR A 346 6.39 -22.06 32.74
N ASP A 347 5.06 -21.95 32.82
CA ASP A 347 4.11 -23.06 32.96
C ASP A 347 3.37 -23.28 31.64
N SER A 348 3.53 -24.46 31.04
CA SER A 348 2.88 -24.82 29.76
C SER A 348 1.35 -24.89 29.81
N SER A 349 0.74 -24.91 31.01
CA SER A 349 -0.71 -24.81 31.16
C SER A 349 -1.25 -23.39 30.91
N GLN A 350 -0.38 -22.39 30.92
CA GLN A 350 -0.72 -20.98 30.74
C GLN A 350 -0.52 -20.54 29.28
N GLN A 351 -1.10 -19.38 28.93
CA GLN A 351 -0.80 -18.71 27.68
C GLN A 351 0.45 -17.82 27.82
N PRO A 352 1.23 -17.62 26.74
CA PRO A 352 2.24 -16.57 26.68
C PRO A 352 1.62 -15.22 27.01
N THR A 353 2.22 -14.43 27.91
CA THR A 353 1.75 -13.06 28.18
C THR A 353 2.46 -12.02 27.33
N LYS A 354 3.66 -12.33 26.82
CA LYS A 354 4.47 -11.41 26.01
C LYS A 354 4.48 -11.84 24.56
N TRP A 355 3.93 -10.99 23.70
CA TRP A 355 3.75 -11.21 22.28
C TRP A 355 4.46 -10.13 21.47
N TYR A 356 4.98 -10.53 20.32
CA TYR A 356 5.70 -9.65 19.41
C TYR A 356 4.97 -9.59 18.07
N PHE A 357 4.74 -8.38 17.57
CA PHE A 357 4.00 -8.10 16.35
C PHE A 357 4.88 -7.38 15.34
N GLY A 358 4.99 -7.95 14.14
CA GLY A 358 5.69 -7.32 13.02
C GLY A 358 4.80 -6.29 12.32
N THR A 359 5.36 -5.14 11.99
CA THR A 359 4.70 -4.08 11.19
C THR A 359 5.77 -3.19 10.51
N ASN A 360 5.37 -2.10 9.86
CA ASN A 360 6.31 -1.14 9.27
C ASN A 360 6.84 -0.14 10.30
N ASN A 361 8.03 0.41 10.02
CA ASN A 361 8.64 1.46 10.82
C ASN A 361 7.79 2.73 10.86
N HIS A 362 7.21 3.13 9.73
CA HIS A 362 6.34 4.31 9.67
C HIS A 362 4.98 4.11 10.35
N VAL A 363 4.52 2.86 10.51
CA VAL A 363 3.30 2.55 11.28
C VAL A 363 3.56 2.79 12.77
N VAL A 364 4.65 2.23 13.31
CA VAL A 364 5.01 2.44 14.74
C VAL A 364 5.47 3.85 15.04
N GLU A 365 5.89 4.64 14.04
CA GLU A 365 6.16 6.07 14.23
C GLU A 365 4.92 6.82 14.73
N SER A 366 3.71 6.29 14.52
CA SER A 366 2.47 6.86 15.05
C SER A 366 2.22 6.50 16.52
N TYR A 367 2.93 5.52 17.08
CA TYR A 367 2.89 5.24 18.50
C TYR A 367 3.81 6.24 19.22
N LYS A 368 3.25 7.26 19.85
CA LYS A 368 4.00 8.35 20.48
C LYS A 368 4.21 8.13 21.98
N LYS A 369 5.16 8.86 22.57
CA LYS A 369 5.48 8.83 24.01
C LYS A 369 4.24 8.99 24.91
N ASN A 370 3.29 9.80 24.49
CA ASN A 370 2.05 10.11 25.20
C ASN A 370 0.82 9.44 24.58
N ALA A 371 0.99 8.31 23.89
CA ALA A 371 -0.11 7.54 23.33
C ALA A 371 -1.20 7.29 24.39
N SER A 372 -2.42 7.71 24.08
CA SER A 372 -3.59 7.58 24.96
C SER A 372 -4.35 6.28 24.71
N HIS A 373 -4.24 5.74 23.50
CA HIS A 373 -4.96 4.54 23.10
C HIS A 373 -4.17 3.70 22.10
N PHE A 374 -4.28 2.39 22.25
CA PHE A 374 -3.84 1.37 21.29
C PHE A 374 -4.95 0.34 21.16
N SER A 375 -5.31 -0.06 19.95
CA SER A 375 -6.21 -1.19 19.76
C SER A 375 -5.81 -2.05 18.58
N MET A 376 -6.21 -3.31 18.64
CA MET A 376 -6.01 -4.29 17.60
C MET A 376 -7.31 -5.01 17.28
N THR A 377 -7.66 -5.06 16.01
CA THR A 377 -8.85 -5.73 15.49
C THR A 377 -8.43 -6.91 14.63
N ILE A 378 -9.02 -8.08 14.89
CA ILE A 378 -8.70 -9.34 14.22
C ILE A 378 -9.96 -10.07 13.76
N LEU A 379 -9.82 -10.85 12.69
CA LEU A 379 -10.83 -11.79 12.22
C LEU A 379 -11.06 -12.93 13.25
N LYS A 380 -12.32 -13.24 13.54
CA LYS A 380 -12.69 -14.37 14.38
C LYS A 380 -12.55 -15.71 13.63
N PRO A 381 -12.17 -16.81 14.32
CA PRO A 381 -11.89 -18.10 13.68
C PRO A 381 -13.13 -18.78 13.07
N GLU A 382 -14.32 -18.43 13.55
CA GLU A 382 -15.60 -18.97 13.08
C GLU A 382 -15.97 -18.49 11.68
N VAL A 383 -15.37 -17.39 11.20
CA VAL A 383 -15.65 -16.85 9.86
C VAL A 383 -15.21 -17.84 8.78
N GLY A 384 -16.14 -18.27 7.94
CA GLY A 384 -15.87 -19.18 6.82
C GLY A 384 -15.08 -18.54 5.68
N ILE A 385 -14.47 -19.37 4.83
CA ILE A 385 -14.07 -18.90 3.49
C ILE A 385 -15.31 -18.53 2.68
N ARG A 386 -15.12 -17.80 1.57
CA ARG A 386 -16.16 -17.35 0.63
C ARG A 386 -17.26 -16.49 1.24
N THR A 387 -17.00 -15.98 2.43
CA THR A 387 -17.91 -15.12 3.18
C THR A 387 -17.66 -13.67 2.78
N LYS A 388 -18.74 -12.96 2.42
CA LYS A 388 -18.71 -11.50 2.23
C LYS A 388 -18.70 -10.84 3.61
N LEU A 389 -17.64 -10.12 3.93
CA LEU A 389 -17.45 -9.44 5.21
C LEU A 389 -17.93 -7.99 5.15
N LYS A 390 -18.28 -7.40 6.30
CA LYS A 390 -18.40 -5.94 6.42
C LYS A 390 -17.03 -5.32 6.66
N THR A 391 -16.98 -4.00 6.70
CA THR A 391 -15.77 -3.31 7.18
C THR A 391 -15.55 -3.65 8.66
N ALA A 392 -14.29 -3.66 9.10
CA ALA A 392 -13.91 -3.93 10.48
C ALA A 392 -14.39 -2.85 11.47
N LYS A 393 -14.87 -1.70 10.98
CA LYS A 393 -15.54 -0.66 11.76
C LYS A 393 -17.08 -0.66 11.57
N GLY A 394 -17.60 -1.56 10.74
CA GLY A 394 -19.03 -1.79 10.58
C GLY A 394 -19.66 -2.05 11.95
N ALA A 395 -20.56 -1.17 12.41
CA ALA A 395 -21.32 -1.43 13.63
C ALA A 395 -22.07 -2.76 13.45
N SER A 396 -21.91 -3.67 14.43
CA SER A 396 -22.48 -5.02 14.52
C SER A 396 -21.88 -6.16 13.68
N ASP A 397 -20.69 -6.04 13.05
CA ASP A 397 -20.11 -7.22 12.41
C ASP A 397 -19.55 -8.21 13.46
N GLU A 398 -20.24 -9.34 13.63
CA GLU A 398 -19.83 -10.45 14.47
C GLU A 398 -18.54 -11.13 13.98
N SER A 399 -18.03 -10.79 12.79
CA SER A 399 -16.84 -11.40 12.18
C SER A 399 -15.51 -10.96 12.81
N TYR A 400 -15.49 -9.86 13.56
CA TYR A 400 -14.26 -9.29 14.10
C TYR A 400 -14.28 -9.14 15.63
N LEU A 401 -13.10 -9.22 16.23
CA LEU A 401 -12.85 -8.98 17.65
C LEU A 401 -11.85 -7.82 17.79
N THR A 402 -12.10 -6.90 18.71
CA THR A 402 -11.19 -5.78 18.99
C THR A 402 -10.77 -5.80 20.46
N ALA A 403 -9.46 -5.78 20.71
CA ALA A 403 -8.89 -5.49 22.02
C ALA A 403 -8.38 -4.04 22.06
N SER A 404 -8.73 -3.34 23.13
CA SER A 404 -8.37 -1.94 23.36
C SER A 404 -7.56 -1.82 24.64
N PHE A 405 -6.52 -0.99 24.58
CA PHE A 405 -5.54 -0.80 25.64
C PHE A 405 -5.32 0.68 25.88
N SER A 406 -5.48 1.09 27.13
CA SER A 406 -5.20 2.43 27.64
C SER A 406 -4.60 2.33 29.05
N ARG A 407 -4.14 3.46 29.58
CA ARG A 407 -3.62 3.53 30.96
C ARG A 407 -4.67 3.19 32.03
N GLU A 408 -5.95 3.31 31.72
CA GLU A 408 -7.04 2.93 32.61
C GLU A 408 -7.22 1.41 32.72
N ASN A 409 -6.81 0.70 31.65
CA ASN A 409 -6.83 -0.75 31.58
C ASN A 409 -5.62 -1.41 32.26
N LEU A 410 -4.68 -0.66 32.82
CA LEU A 410 -3.49 -1.22 33.47
C LEU A 410 -3.80 -1.83 34.84
N GLU A 411 -3.12 -2.93 35.16
CA GLU A 411 -3.00 -3.44 36.52
C GLU A 411 -2.34 -2.40 37.44
N GLN A 412 -2.70 -2.38 38.73
CA GLN A 412 -2.21 -1.35 39.66
C GLN A 412 -0.67 -1.25 39.70
N ASN A 413 0.01 -2.39 39.72
CA ASN A 413 1.48 -2.49 39.76
C ASN A 413 2.15 -2.20 38.40
N ALA A 414 1.39 -2.13 37.31
CA ALA A 414 1.90 -1.80 35.98
C ALA A 414 1.87 -0.30 35.68
N LYS A 415 1.29 0.52 36.56
CA LYS A 415 1.17 1.97 36.39
C LYS A 415 2.47 2.74 36.67
N THR A 416 3.44 2.11 37.34
CA THR A 416 4.73 2.71 37.67
C THR A 416 5.76 2.31 36.63
N ASP A 417 6.26 3.29 35.88
CA ASP A 417 7.35 3.11 34.92
C ASP A 417 8.64 2.74 35.68
N ASN A 418 9.38 1.73 35.23
CA ASN A 418 10.69 1.40 35.77
C ASN A 418 11.78 1.88 34.79
N PRO A 419 12.37 3.07 34.98
CA PRO A 419 13.26 3.71 34.01
C PRO A 419 14.66 3.09 33.93
N GLN A 420 14.88 1.87 34.40
CA GLN A 420 16.21 1.23 34.44
C GLN A 420 16.62 0.49 33.16
N ASN A 421 15.86 0.61 32.06
CA ASN A 421 16.06 -0.26 30.90
C ASN A 421 17.09 0.26 29.88
N LYS A 422 17.78 -0.70 29.26
CA LYS A 422 18.67 -0.48 28.12
C LYS A 422 17.86 0.07 26.95
N THR A 423 18.19 1.28 26.52
CA THR A 423 17.64 1.92 25.33
C THR A 423 18.72 2.01 24.24
N ALA A 424 18.28 1.99 22.99
CA ALA A 424 19.11 2.21 21.81
C ALA A 424 18.30 3.04 20.81
N GLU A 425 18.91 3.59 19.77
CA GLU A 425 18.19 4.42 18.78
C GLU A 425 16.99 3.73 18.12
N TYR A 426 17.00 2.38 18.13
CA TYR A 426 15.97 1.51 17.53
C TYR A 426 15.08 0.78 18.55
N ILE A 427 15.21 1.07 19.86
CA ILE A 427 14.44 0.44 20.95
C ILE A 427 13.85 1.54 21.83
N SER A 428 12.52 1.59 21.96
CA SER A 428 11.88 2.58 22.82
C SER A 428 12.22 2.37 24.29
N PRO A 429 12.27 3.46 25.08
CA PRO A 429 12.18 3.39 26.53
C PRO A 429 10.91 2.64 26.98
N ASP A 430 10.92 2.09 28.19
CA ASP A 430 9.77 1.39 28.77
C ASP A 430 8.59 2.30 29.08
N ASP A 431 8.86 3.56 29.40
CA ASP A 431 7.86 4.60 29.67
C ASP A 431 7.32 5.25 28.39
N TYR A 432 7.78 4.80 27.22
CA TYR A 432 7.35 5.34 25.93
C TYR A 432 5.98 4.79 25.53
N GLY A 433 4.94 5.62 25.63
CA GLY A 433 3.58 5.30 25.20
C GLY A 433 2.71 4.82 26.36
N ILE A 434 2.28 3.56 26.31
CA ILE A 434 1.39 2.91 27.28
C ILE A 434 2.19 1.76 27.92
N PRO A 435 2.35 1.70 29.25
CA PRO A 435 3.04 0.62 29.93
C PRO A 435 2.56 -0.76 29.48
N GLY A 436 3.50 -1.66 29.17
CA GLY A 436 3.19 -2.98 28.61
C GLY A 436 3.07 -3.02 27.10
N ILE A 437 3.21 -1.90 26.39
CA ILE A 437 3.39 -1.86 24.93
C ILE A 437 4.70 -1.15 24.63
N ARG A 438 5.57 -1.77 23.84
CA ARG A 438 6.93 -1.26 23.61
C ARG A 438 7.35 -1.43 22.16
N ILE A 439 8.02 -0.43 21.57
CA ILE A 439 8.71 -0.62 20.29
C ILE A 439 10.06 -1.27 20.61
N ILE A 440 10.20 -2.54 20.27
CA ILE A 440 11.39 -3.30 20.65
C ILE A 440 12.42 -3.41 19.53
N TYR A 441 12.05 -3.11 18.28
CA TYR A 441 12.99 -3.06 17.16
C TYR A 441 12.47 -2.15 16.05
N ARG A 442 13.37 -1.35 15.47
CA ARG A 442 13.17 -0.60 14.22
C ARG A 442 14.36 -0.92 13.32
N ALA A 443 14.13 -1.29 12.06
CA ALA A 443 15.20 -1.58 11.10
C ALA A 443 15.78 -0.30 10.49
N THR A 444 16.24 0.61 11.35
CA THR A 444 16.88 1.89 11.03
C THR A 444 18.34 1.82 11.44
N ASP A 445 19.24 2.33 10.60
CA ASP A 445 20.70 2.29 10.85
C ASP A 445 21.13 0.88 11.30
N PHE A 446 20.83 -0.12 10.48
CA PHE A 446 21.00 -1.54 10.80
C PHE A 446 22.26 -2.16 10.18
N MET A 447 22.97 -1.40 9.36
CA MET A 447 24.23 -1.74 8.72
C MET A 447 25.40 -0.98 9.36
N THR A 448 26.62 -1.45 9.14
CA THR A 448 27.85 -0.76 9.54
C THR A 448 28.33 0.23 8.48
N THR A 449 27.83 0.10 7.25
CA THR A 449 28.03 1.06 6.14
C THR A 449 26.86 2.01 6.06
N SER A 450 27.11 3.26 5.64
CA SER A 450 26.06 4.27 5.51
C SER A 450 25.80 4.64 4.04
N PRO A 451 24.53 4.88 3.63
CA PRO A 451 24.20 5.44 2.33
C PRO A 451 24.99 6.69 1.97
N LYS A 452 25.29 7.55 2.95
CA LYS A 452 26.04 8.81 2.74
C LYS A 452 27.43 8.59 2.17
N ASP A 453 28.04 7.45 2.47
CA ASP A 453 29.40 7.10 2.01
C ASP A 453 29.44 6.79 0.51
N PHE A 454 28.28 6.43 -0.06
CA PHE A 454 28.15 6.14 -1.50
C PHE A 454 27.72 7.35 -2.31
N LEU A 455 27.25 8.43 -1.68
CA LEU A 455 26.72 9.60 -2.40
C LEU A 455 27.83 10.40 -3.10
N SER A 456 27.43 11.16 -4.12
CA SER A 456 28.31 12.12 -4.78
C SER A 456 28.83 13.18 -3.80
N GLU A 457 30.01 13.76 -4.07
CA GLU A 457 30.58 14.82 -3.21
C GLU A 457 29.65 16.03 -3.06
N ALA A 458 28.85 16.32 -4.08
CA ALA A 458 27.82 17.36 -4.02
C ALA A 458 26.71 17.02 -3.01
N ASP A 459 26.27 15.76 -2.94
CA ASP A 459 25.24 15.32 -2.00
C ASP A 459 25.79 15.13 -0.58
N LYS A 460 27.05 14.68 -0.42
CA LYS A 460 27.69 14.61 0.90
C LYS A 460 27.79 15.96 1.61
N LYS A 461 27.97 17.03 0.84
CA LYS A 461 28.02 18.42 1.34
C LYS A 461 26.64 19.03 1.56
N ASN A 462 25.57 18.36 1.12
CA ASN A 462 24.20 18.81 1.33
C ASN A 462 23.76 18.44 2.75
N GLU A 463 23.36 19.44 3.55
CA GLU A 463 22.92 19.24 4.94
C GLU A 463 21.76 18.22 5.04
N LYS A 464 20.96 18.07 3.99
CA LYS A 464 19.89 17.06 3.89
C LYS A 464 20.39 15.61 4.03
N TYR A 465 21.62 15.33 3.59
CA TYR A 465 22.17 13.97 3.51
C TYR A 465 23.36 13.74 4.45
N LYS A 466 23.80 14.77 5.18
CA LYS A 466 25.01 14.72 6.01
C LYS A 466 24.97 13.63 7.09
N ASP A 467 23.82 13.48 7.74
CA ASP A 467 23.60 12.52 8.83
C ASP A 467 22.61 11.41 8.44
N ILE A 468 22.40 11.19 7.14
CA ILE A 468 21.43 10.22 6.65
C ILE A 468 21.94 8.81 6.85
N GLU A 469 21.06 7.90 7.27
CA GLU A 469 21.34 6.48 7.35
C GLU A 469 20.32 5.67 6.55
N GLU A 470 20.54 4.37 6.43
CA GLU A 470 19.62 3.46 5.80
C GLU A 470 18.46 3.06 6.69
N PHE A 471 17.33 2.70 6.07
CA PHE A 471 16.30 1.94 6.75
C PHE A 471 15.66 0.91 5.82
N ALA A 472 15.23 -0.17 6.45
CA ALA A 472 14.21 -1.07 5.94
C ALA A 472 12.91 -0.73 6.69
N ASP A 473 11.80 -0.58 5.98
CA ASP A 473 10.53 -0.19 6.60
C ASP A 473 9.89 -1.34 7.40
N PHE A 474 10.51 -1.70 8.51
CA PHE A 474 10.13 -2.80 9.38
C PHE A 474 10.37 -2.42 10.84
N ALA A 475 9.43 -2.79 11.70
CA ALA A 475 9.52 -2.64 13.13
C ALA A 475 8.76 -3.76 13.86
N VAL A 476 9.05 -3.89 15.14
CA VAL A 476 8.42 -4.86 16.03
C VAL A 476 7.88 -4.16 17.26
N LEU A 477 6.59 -4.38 17.53
CA LEU A 477 5.91 -3.98 18.75
C LEU A 477 5.77 -5.19 19.68
N GLU A 478 6.07 -4.99 20.96
CA GLU A 478 5.75 -5.92 22.02
C GLU A 478 4.43 -5.51 22.69
N VAL A 479 3.61 -6.51 23.03
CA VAL A 479 2.48 -6.37 23.96
C VAL A 479 2.65 -7.39 25.09
N ASP A 480 2.77 -6.89 26.32
CA ASP A 480 2.79 -7.69 27.54
C ASP A 480 1.41 -7.65 28.21
N PHE A 481 0.59 -8.64 27.89
CA PHE A 481 -0.76 -8.79 28.43
C PHE A 481 -0.77 -8.87 29.95
N SER A 482 0.33 -9.25 30.64
CA SER A 482 0.35 -9.29 32.12
C SER A 482 0.21 -7.92 32.77
N LYS A 483 0.41 -6.83 32.02
CA LYS A 483 0.31 -5.45 32.49
C LYS A 483 -1.11 -4.89 32.45
N PHE A 484 -2.03 -5.57 31.78
CA PHE A 484 -3.41 -5.11 31.59
C PHE A 484 -4.40 -5.95 32.40
N LYS A 485 -5.49 -5.34 32.84
CA LYS A 485 -6.62 -6.03 33.45
C LYS A 485 -7.27 -6.97 32.44
N VAL A 486 -7.84 -8.07 32.94
CA VAL A 486 -8.68 -8.96 32.13
C VAL A 486 -10.04 -8.27 31.92
N PRO A 487 -10.52 -8.09 30.69
CA PRO A 487 -11.85 -7.53 30.45
C PRO A 487 -12.96 -8.43 31.02
N ASP A 488 -14.03 -7.84 31.55
CA ASP A 488 -15.09 -8.53 32.30
C ASP A 488 -15.76 -9.68 31.53
N GLN A 489 -15.77 -9.63 30.20
CA GLN A 489 -16.31 -10.68 29.34
C GLN A 489 -15.45 -11.96 29.28
N TYR A 490 -14.24 -11.97 29.85
CA TYR A 490 -13.36 -13.13 29.88
C TYR A 490 -13.18 -13.64 31.30
N SER A 491 -13.30 -14.96 31.47
CA SER A 491 -13.17 -15.61 32.78
C SER A 491 -11.74 -15.63 33.31
N SER A 492 -10.74 -15.54 32.41
CA SER A 492 -9.33 -15.55 32.78
C SER A 492 -8.46 -14.81 31.76
N ARG A 493 -7.23 -14.48 32.17
CA ARG A 493 -6.20 -13.91 31.28
C ARG A 493 -5.88 -14.86 30.12
N ASN A 494 -5.87 -16.17 30.36
CA ASN A 494 -5.64 -17.17 29.31
C ASN A 494 -6.75 -17.11 28.25
N ASP A 495 -8.02 -16.98 28.65
CA ASP A 495 -9.14 -16.90 27.70
C ASP A 495 -9.09 -15.61 26.88
N PHE A 496 -8.75 -14.49 27.52
CA PHE A 496 -8.54 -13.22 26.83
C PHE A 496 -7.43 -13.31 25.78
N ILE A 497 -6.25 -13.84 26.15
CA ILE A 497 -5.12 -13.98 25.22
C ILE A 497 -5.47 -14.94 24.09
N LYS A 498 -6.10 -16.09 24.37
CA LYS A 498 -6.55 -17.03 23.34
C LYS A 498 -7.50 -16.37 22.34
N ALA A 499 -8.46 -15.58 22.81
CA ALA A 499 -9.41 -14.90 21.94
C ALA A 499 -8.72 -13.91 21.00
N ILE A 500 -7.79 -13.11 21.49
CA ILE A 500 -7.09 -12.08 20.68
C ILE A 500 -6.01 -12.68 19.78
N THR A 501 -5.42 -13.82 20.16
CA THR A 501 -4.38 -14.50 19.38
C THR A 501 -4.90 -15.66 18.55
N ASN A 502 -6.23 -15.88 18.52
CA ASN A 502 -6.87 -17.02 17.86
C ASN A 502 -6.26 -18.38 18.29
N ASP A 503 -5.87 -18.49 19.56
CA ASP A 503 -5.17 -19.63 20.16
C ASP A 503 -3.88 -20.06 19.42
N TYR A 504 -3.21 -19.09 18.79
CA TYR A 504 -2.04 -19.33 17.95
C TYR A 504 -0.93 -20.11 18.67
N TYR A 505 -0.72 -19.88 19.97
CA TYR A 505 0.29 -20.59 20.76
C TYR A 505 0.16 -22.12 20.65
N ASN A 506 -1.06 -22.64 20.68
CA ASN A 506 -1.34 -24.08 20.64
C ASN A 506 -1.38 -24.66 19.22
N LYS A 507 -1.59 -23.81 18.19
CA LYS A 507 -1.64 -24.20 16.77
C LYS A 507 -0.25 -24.17 16.13
N LYS A 508 0.61 -25.12 16.50
CA LYS A 508 2.03 -25.13 16.10
C LYS A 508 2.24 -25.22 14.58
N GLU A 509 1.34 -25.87 13.88
CA GLU A 509 1.27 -25.97 12.41
C GLU A 509 0.94 -24.63 11.74
N ASP A 510 0.35 -23.69 12.50
CA ASP A 510 0.04 -22.34 12.05
C ASP A 510 1.18 -21.36 12.30
N HIS A 511 2.21 -21.76 13.05
CA HIS A 511 3.32 -20.89 13.35
C HIS A 511 4.05 -20.46 12.08
N ILE A 512 4.23 -19.15 11.95
CA ILE A 512 5.01 -18.54 10.87
C ILE A 512 6.44 -19.06 10.89
N LYS A 513 7.01 -19.12 9.69
CA LYS A 513 8.43 -19.36 9.45
C LYS A 513 8.95 -18.22 8.59
N PHE A 514 10.26 -18.17 8.38
CA PHE A 514 10.87 -17.22 7.45
C PHE A 514 11.51 -17.96 6.29
N LEU A 515 11.51 -17.33 5.12
CA LEU A 515 12.19 -17.87 3.96
C LEU A 515 13.70 -17.96 4.24
N LYS A 516 14.27 -19.16 4.14
CA LYS A 516 15.68 -19.42 4.45
C LYS A 516 16.66 -18.68 3.54
N THR A 517 16.24 -18.43 2.30
CA THR A 517 17.00 -17.70 1.29
C THR A 517 16.08 -16.76 0.52
N SER A 518 16.51 -15.55 0.19
CA SER A 518 15.67 -14.63 -0.58
C SER A 518 15.41 -15.13 -2.00
N TYR A 519 14.40 -14.57 -2.65
CA TYR A 519 14.14 -14.83 -4.07
C TYR A 519 15.17 -14.19 -4.99
N LEU A 520 16.07 -13.33 -4.50
CA LEU A 520 17.21 -12.87 -5.28
C LEU A 520 18.18 -14.04 -5.53
N LYS A 521 18.45 -14.85 -4.51
CA LYS A 521 19.33 -16.02 -4.61
C LYS A 521 18.64 -17.18 -5.34
N ASN A 522 17.38 -17.47 -5.01
CA ASN A 522 16.64 -18.62 -5.54
C ASN A 522 15.43 -18.18 -6.40
N TYR A 523 15.69 -17.37 -7.43
CA TYR A 523 14.63 -16.77 -8.24
C TYR A 523 13.76 -17.80 -8.98
N GLU A 524 14.29 -18.98 -9.29
CA GLU A 524 13.52 -20.06 -9.92
C GLU A 524 12.24 -20.45 -9.15
N LYS A 525 12.22 -20.23 -7.82
CA LYS A 525 11.02 -20.43 -7.01
C LYS A 525 9.98 -19.34 -7.22
N ALA A 526 10.38 -18.14 -7.62
CA ALA A 526 9.49 -17.01 -7.88
C ALA A 526 9.19 -16.81 -9.37
N ASP A 527 9.78 -17.62 -10.26
CA ASP A 527 9.74 -17.44 -11.71
C ASP A 527 8.46 -18.00 -12.34
N THR A 528 7.35 -17.27 -12.15
CA THR A 528 5.99 -17.69 -12.47
C THR A 528 5.74 -17.96 -13.96
N LYS A 529 5.08 -19.10 -14.23
CA LYS A 529 4.51 -19.42 -15.53
C LYS A 529 3.30 -18.51 -15.82
N LEU A 530 3.41 -17.67 -16.86
CA LEU A 530 2.36 -16.68 -17.16
C LEU A 530 1.17 -17.31 -17.89
N ALA A 531 1.41 -18.20 -18.86
CA ALA A 531 0.37 -18.86 -19.64
C ALA A 531 0.68 -20.36 -19.82
N THR A 532 -0.33 -21.16 -20.17
CA THR A 532 -0.13 -22.59 -20.45
C THR A 532 0.90 -22.84 -21.55
N THR A 533 0.99 -21.94 -22.52
CA THR A 533 1.97 -21.95 -23.63
C THR A 533 3.37 -21.52 -23.21
N ASP A 534 3.56 -20.99 -22.00
CA ASP A 534 4.86 -20.64 -21.43
C ASP A 534 5.57 -21.89 -20.89
N ASN A 535 5.91 -22.80 -21.80
CA ASN A 535 6.52 -24.09 -21.48
C ASN A 535 7.97 -23.98 -20.97
N SER A 536 8.55 -22.78 -21.00
CA SER A 536 9.91 -22.52 -20.52
C SER A 536 10.02 -22.48 -18.99
N LYS A 537 8.88 -22.38 -18.29
CA LYS A 537 8.79 -22.17 -16.84
C LYS A 537 8.33 -23.43 -16.11
N LYS A 538 8.85 -23.62 -14.90
CA LYS A 538 8.44 -24.70 -13.98
C LYS A 538 7.03 -24.42 -13.45
N GLU A 539 6.22 -25.46 -13.26
CA GLU A 539 4.86 -25.34 -12.69
C GLU A 539 4.87 -25.02 -11.17
N ASN A 540 5.95 -25.39 -10.46
CA ASN A 540 6.03 -25.33 -9.00
C ASN A 540 6.69 -24.04 -8.49
N THR A 541 6.14 -22.88 -8.87
CA THR A 541 6.57 -21.59 -8.33
C THR A 541 5.81 -21.26 -7.05
N ASP A 542 6.51 -20.65 -6.09
CA ASP A 542 5.93 -20.16 -4.85
C ASP A 542 4.85 -19.12 -5.14
N GLN A 543 3.71 -19.31 -4.49
CA GLN A 543 2.57 -18.40 -4.53
C GLN A 543 2.64 -17.48 -3.33
N LEU A 544 2.29 -16.23 -3.52
CA LEU A 544 2.32 -15.18 -2.51
C LEU A 544 0.92 -14.91 -1.97
N PHE A 545 0.82 -14.84 -0.66
CA PHE A 545 -0.38 -14.53 0.10
C PHE A 545 -0.09 -13.30 0.96
N ILE A 546 -0.85 -12.24 0.70
CA ILE A 546 -0.77 -10.95 1.38
C ILE A 546 -2.13 -10.68 1.97
N VAL A 547 -2.15 -10.33 3.25
CA VAL A 547 -3.38 -9.96 3.97
C VAL A 547 -3.13 -8.66 4.72
N GLY A 548 -4.07 -7.73 4.63
CA GLY A 548 -3.98 -6.44 5.30
C GLY A 548 -5.32 -5.77 5.56
N TYR A 549 -5.27 -4.65 6.30
CA TYR A 549 -6.45 -3.87 6.68
C TYR A 549 -6.38 -2.41 6.21
N PRO A 550 -6.36 -2.14 4.89
CA PRO A 550 -6.45 -0.78 4.36
C PRO A 550 -7.79 -0.11 4.69
N GLN A 551 -7.77 1.22 4.62
CA GLN A 551 -8.96 2.05 4.70
C GLN A 551 -9.94 1.73 3.57
N ALA A 552 -11.21 1.65 3.92
CA ALA A 552 -12.29 1.22 3.03
C ALA A 552 -12.61 2.24 1.92
N THR A 553 -12.02 3.43 1.93
CA THR A 553 -12.12 4.40 0.82
C THR A 553 -11.63 3.83 -0.52
N GLY A 554 -10.67 2.90 -0.49
CA GLY A 554 -10.22 2.19 -1.69
C GLY A 554 -11.01 0.93 -2.03
N ASP A 555 -12.06 0.59 -1.27
CA ASP A 555 -12.86 -0.62 -1.44
C ASP A 555 -13.92 -0.43 -2.53
N PHE A 556 -13.51 -0.71 -3.77
CA PHE A 556 -14.37 -0.67 -4.95
C PHE A 556 -15.35 -1.86 -5.05
N PHE A 557 -15.51 -2.65 -3.98
CA PHE A 557 -16.51 -3.71 -3.88
C PHE A 557 -17.67 -3.33 -2.95
N LEU A 558 -17.60 -2.17 -2.28
CA LEU A 558 -18.72 -1.61 -1.52
C LEU A 558 -19.84 -1.17 -2.45
N ASP A 559 -20.98 -1.85 -2.32
CA ASP A 559 -22.20 -1.44 -3.01
C ASP A 559 -22.88 -0.31 -2.23
N LYS A 560 -23.14 0.82 -2.91
CA LYS A 560 -23.74 2.02 -2.29
C LYS A 560 -25.08 1.74 -1.61
N TYR A 561 -25.85 0.75 -2.06
CA TYR A 561 -27.17 0.43 -1.55
C TYR A 561 -27.13 -0.75 -0.57
N GLN A 562 -26.54 -1.88 -0.96
CA GLN A 562 -26.46 -3.08 -0.11
C GLN A 562 -25.52 -2.89 1.07
N ASP A 563 -24.42 -2.16 0.88
CA ASP A 563 -23.40 -1.89 1.90
C ASP A 563 -23.46 -0.41 2.37
N SER A 564 -24.64 0.22 2.32
CA SER A 564 -24.80 1.68 2.53
C SER A 564 -24.15 2.22 3.81
N TYR A 565 -24.23 1.50 4.92
CA TYR A 565 -23.55 1.88 6.17
C TYR A 565 -22.03 1.96 5.97
N ASP A 566 -21.42 0.88 5.47
CA ASP A 566 -19.98 0.79 5.26
C ASP A 566 -19.50 1.77 4.19
N TYR A 567 -20.29 1.94 3.12
CA TYR A 567 -20.03 2.91 2.05
C TYR A 567 -19.94 4.34 2.61
N ASN A 568 -20.93 4.75 3.39
CA ASN A 568 -21.00 6.08 4.00
C ASN A 568 -19.90 6.31 5.05
N HIS A 569 -19.41 5.25 5.69
CA HIS A 569 -18.33 5.31 6.69
C HIS A 569 -16.97 4.87 6.15
N SER A 570 -16.82 4.71 4.83
CA SER A 570 -15.60 4.17 4.20
C SER A 570 -14.32 4.98 4.51
N LYS A 571 -14.45 6.28 4.79
CA LYS A 571 -13.33 7.16 5.21
C LYS A 571 -12.78 6.86 6.59
N ILE A 572 -13.56 6.17 7.43
CA ILE A 572 -13.16 5.82 8.79
C ILE A 572 -13.20 4.32 9.03
N GLY A 573 -13.76 3.53 8.10
CA GLY A 573 -13.78 2.07 8.11
C GLY A 573 -12.55 1.47 7.42
N TYR A 574 -12.33 0.19 7.67
CA TYR A 574 -11.20 -0.58 7.15
C TYR A 574 -11.70 -1.92 6.66
N SER A 575 -11.15 -2.40 5.57
CA SER A 575 -11.56 -3.66 4.95
C SER A 575 -10.42 -4.66 5.07
N LEU A 576 -10.73 -5.93 5.33
CA LEU A 576 -9.76 -7.01 5.15
C LEU A 576 -9.48 -7.17 3.65
N TRP A 577 -8.21 -7.10 3.23
CA TRP A 577 -7.80 -7.19 1.82
C TRP A 577 -6.81 -8.32 1.60
N MET A 578 -6.85 -8.87 0.39
CA MET A 578 -6.03 -9.98 -0.05
C MET A 578 -5.46 -9.70 -1.43
N ASN A 579 -4.27 -10.20 -1.74
CA ASN A 579 -3.71 -10.10 -3.09
C ASN A 579 -4.34 -11.12 -4.07
N SER A 580 -5.66 -11.26 -4.06
CA SER A 580 -6.38 -12.24 -4.87
C SER A 580 -7.09 -11.58 -6.06
N GLU A 581 -7.54 -12.41 -7.02
CA GLU A 581 -8.27 -11.96 -8.19
C GLU A 581 -9.64 -11.39 -7.81
N SER A 582 -9.94 -10.19 -8.33
CA SER A 582 -11.23 -9.52 -8.10
C SER A 582 -12.42 -10.29 -8.66
N SER A 583 -12.20 -11.09 -9.71
CA SER A 583 -13.24 -11.92 -10.32
C SER A 583 -13.82 -12.97 -9.38
N PHE A 584 -13.17 -13.26 -8.25
CA PHE A 584 -13.68 -14.20 -7.25
C PHE A 584 -14.78 -13.62 -6.37
N TYR A 585 -14.89 -12.29 -6.29
CA TYR A 585 -15.88 -11.63 -5.46
C TYR A 585 -17.30 -12.03 -5.90
N ASN A 586 -18.05 -12.67 -5.00
CA ASN A 586 -19.40 -13.22 -5.22
C ASN A 586 -19.56 -14.26 -6.34
N ASN A 587 -18.50 -14.68 -7.02
CA ASN A 587 -18.58 -15.64 -8.13
C ASN A 587 -18.13 -17.06 -7.75
N LEU A 588 -17.57 -17.28 -6.54
CA LEU A 588 -17.12 -18.61 -6.11
C LEU A 588 -18.19 -19.46 -5.41
N ALA A 589 -19.31 -18.85 -4.97
CA ALA A 589 -20.36 -19.55 -4.23
C ALA A 589 -21.13 -20.57 -5.10
N SER A 590 -21.25 -20.31 -6.40
CA SER A 590 -21.92 -21.22 -7.35
C SER A 590 -21.10 -22.47 -7.70
N ASP A 591 -19.79 -22.46 -7.45
CA ASP A 591 -18.86 -23.53 -7.84
C ASP A 591 -18.57 -24.53 -6.72
N GLU A 592 -19.14 -24.36 -5.51
CA GLU A 592 -18.90 -25.24 -4.35
C GLU A 592 -19.30 -26.70 -4.62
N ASN A 593 -20.27 -26.94 -5.50
CA ASN A 593 -20.73 -28.27 -5.88
C ASN A 593 -19.81 -28.98 -6.89
N ASN A 594 -18.77 -28.32 -7.40
CA ASN A 594 -17.79 -28.90 -8.31
C ASN A 594 -16.35 -28.58 -7.87
N PRO A 595 -15.80 -29.34 -6.91
CA PRO A 595 -14.47 -29.12 -6.36
C PRO A 595 -13.34 -29.31 -7.40
N GLU A 596 -13.60 -29.99 -8.52
CA GLU A 596 -12.63 -30.20 -9.61
C GLU A 596 -12.70 -29.12 -10.70
N SER A 597 -13.54 -28.09 -10.53
CA SER A 597 -13.62 -27.02 -11.52
C SER A 597 -12.32 -26.20 -11.57
N LYS A 598 -11.93 -25.77 -12.78
CA LYS A 598 -10.78 -24.87 -12.98
C LYS A 598 -10.90 -23.55 -12.20
N SER A 599 -12.13 -23.11 -11.94
CA SER A 599 -12.45 -21.96 -11.09
C SER A 599 -12.01 -22.21 -9.64
N GLN A 600 -12.35 -23.38 -9.08
CA GLN A 600 -11.94 -23.84 -7.76
C GLN A 600 -10.41 -23.95 -7.62
N ASP A 601 -9.76 -24.57 -8.61
CA ASP A 601 -8.31 -24.73 -8.63
C ASP A 601 -7.59 -23.39 -8.61
N ASN A 602 -8.10 -22.39 -9.35
CA ASN A 602 -7.54 -21.04 -9.36
C ASN A 602 -7.83 -20.30 -8.05
N ALA A 603 -9.03 -20.46 -7.48
CA ALA A 603 -9.40 -19.84 -6.20
C ALA A 603 -8.54 -20.30 -5.02
N ASN A 604 -7.98 -21.52 -5.09
CA ASN A 604 -7.09 -22.09 -4.07
C ASN A 604 -5.62 -21.64 -4.16
N LYS A 605 -5.27 -20.84 -5.18
CA LYS A 605 -3.92 -20.32 -5.38
C LYS A 605 -3.76 -18.93 -4.75
N GLY A 606 -2.52 -18.64 -4.35
CA GLY A 606 -2.08 -17.26 -4.11
C GLY A 606 -1.73 -16.56 -5.42
N ASN A 607 -1.16 -15.38 -5.32
CA ASN A 607 -0.70 -14.60 -6.47
C ASN A 607 0.82 -14.66 -6.61
N TYR A 608 1.40 -13.76 -7.40
CA TYR A 608 2.83 -13.78 -7.73
C TYR A 608 3.43 -12.38 -7.67
N PHE A 609 4.67 -12.25 -8.11
CA PHE A 609 5.25 -10.93 -8.32
C PHE A 609 4.73 -10.27 -9.60
N SER A 610 4.68 -8.94 -9.57
CA SER A 610 4.29 -8.11 -10.70
C SER A 610 5.37 -8.11 -11.78
N LEU A 611 4.93 -8.02 -13.04
CA LEU A 611 5.81 -7.73 -14.16
C LEU A 611 6.17 -6.24 -14.29
N ASN A 612 6.01 -5.45 -13.24
CA ASN A 612 6.29 -4.01 -13.26
C ASN A 612 7.68 -3.71 -13.84
N ILE A 613 7.75 -2.73 -14.75
CA ILE A 613 8.99 -2.26 -15.36
C ILE A 613 9.55 -1.05 -14.61
N GLY A 614 8.68 -0.15 -14.16
CA GLY A 614 9.08 1.12 -13.56
C GLY A 614 9.88 0.98 -12.27
N TYR A 615 9.54 0.04 -11.40
CA TYR A 615 10.21 -0.19 -10.11
C TYR A 615 11.37 -1.19 -10.17
N ARG A 616 11.37 -2.09 -11.17
CA ARG A 616 12.30 -3.21 -11.27
C ARG A 616 13.70 -2.74 -11.65
N SER A 617 14.73 -3.17 -10.90
CA SER A 617 16.14 -2.99 -11.27
C SER A 617 16.76 -4.23 -11.92
N PHE A 618 16.31 -5.43 -11.58
CA PHE A 618 16.81 -6.68 -12.15
C PHE A 618 15.95 -7.09 -13.35
N ALA A 619 16.42 -6.81 -14.57
CA ALA A 619 15.64 -7.01 -15.79
C ALA A 619 15.13 -8.46 -15.93
N ASP A 620 15.94 -9.45 -15.56
CA ASP A 620 15.60 -10.88 -15.66
C ASP A 620 14.86 -11.47 -14.45
N LYS A 621 14.62 -10.66 -13.41
CA LYS A 621 13.90 -11.08 -12.19
C LYS A 621 12.69 -10.19 -11.94
N PRO A 622 11.58 -10.38 -12.70
CA PRO A 622 10.31 -9.74 -12.38
C PRO A 622 9.98 -9.77 -10.89
N GLY A 623 9.55 -8.62 -10.37
CA GLY A 623 9.22 -8.50 -8.96
C GLY A 623 10.34 -8.02 -8.04
N LEU A 624 11.61 -7.99 -8.48
CA LEU A 624 12.72 -7.63 -7.61
C LEU A 624 13.27 -6.25 -7.93
N ALA A 625 13.59 -5.51 -6.87
CA ALA A 625 14.23 -4.21 -6.95
C ALA A 625 15.28 -4.04 -5.84
N ASP A 626 16.27 -3.21 -6.09
CA ASP A 626 17.15 -2.68 -5.05
C ASP A 626 16.56 -1.35 -4.58
N GLY A 627 16.21 -1.27 -3.29
CA GLY A 627 15.53 -0.12 -2.71
C GLY A 627 16.35 1.16 -2.79
N PHE A 628 17.67 1.10 -2.63
CA PHE A 628 18.51 2.28 -2.69
C PHE A 628 18.71 2.80 -4.11
N ILE A 629 18.72 1.89 -5.09
CA ILE A 629 18.82 2.26 -6.50
C ILE A 629 17.49 2.79 -7.02
N THR A 630 16.38 2.09 -6.78
CA THR A 630 15.12 2.36 -7.48
C THR A 630 14.20 3.30 -6.74
N VAL A 631 14.13 3.19 -5.40
CA VAL A 631 13.20 3.95 -4.53
C VAL A 631 13.86 4.31 -3.19
N PRO A 632 14.97 5.08 -3.20
CA PRO A 632 15.68 5.47 -1.96
C PRO A 632 14.85 6.41 -1.09
N LYS A 633 13.80 7.00 -1.64
CA LYS A 633 12.78 7.77 -0.92
C LYS A 633 11.43 7.58 -1.59
N VAL A 634 10.36 7.67 -0.82
CA VAL A 634 8.99 7.63 -1.35
C VAL A 634 8.48 9.07 -1.38
N GLY A 635 8.22 9.59 -2.58
CA GLY A 635 7.77 10.97 -2.77
C GLY A 635 8.89 12.00 -2.71
N LYS A 636 8.52 13.18 -2.19
CA LYS A 636 9.42 14.36 -2.19
C LYS A 636 10.38 14.33 -1.01
N GLU A 637 9.85 13.99 0.17
CA GLU A 637 10.55 14.06 1.44
C GLU A 637 11.31 12.77 1.74
N LEU A 638 12.33 12.90 2.60
CA LEU A 638 13.01 11.75 3.16
C LEU A 638 12.17 11.14 4.26
N SER A 639 12.24 9.82 4.39
CA SER A 639 11.63 9.13 5.51
C SER A 639 12.31 9.59 6.80
N LYS A 640 11.50 9.89 7.81
CA LYS A 640 11.98 10.29 9.14
C LYS A 640 11.53 9.27 10.17
N SER A 641 12.39 9.04 11.16
CA SER A 641 12.11 8.16 12.29
C SER A 641 12.57 8.82 13.57
N THR A 642 11.72 8.77 14.61
CA THR A 642 12.09 9.22 15.96
C THR A 642 13.26 8.37 16.50
N ILE A 643 14.28 9.04 17.03
CA ILE A 643 15.46 8.43 17.67
C ILE A 643 15.05 7.95 19.06
N MET A 644 14.97 6.63 19.26
CA MET A 644 14.35 6.11 20.48
C MET A 644 15.21 6.26 21.74
N ALA A 645 16.53 6.42 21.61
CA ALA A 645 17.41 6.69 22.76
C ALA A 645 17.12 8.07 23.40
N ASP A 646 16.59 9.02 22.62
CA ASP A 646 16.21 10.36 23.07
C ASP A 646 15.04 10.87 22.20
N PRO A 647 13.80 10.42 22.45
CA PRO A 647 12.71 10.57 21.49
C PRO A 647 12.07 11.97 21.45
N VAL A 648 12.29 12.79 22.49
CA VAL A 648 11.68 14.11 22.63
C VAL A 648 12.70 15.05 23.27
N HIS A 649 12.94 16.21 22.65
CA HIS A 649 13.78 17.27 23.22
C HIS A 649 13.04 18.60 23.27
N LYS A 650 13.52 19.50 24.12
CA LYS A 650 13.05 20.88 24.18
C LYS A 650 13.80 21.75 23.18
N LYS A 651 13.07 22.54 22.39
CA LYS A 651 13.66 23.44 21.39
C LYS A 651 12.86 24.72 21.28
N GLN A 652 13.54 25.82 20.99
CA GLN A 652 12.89 27.06 20.59
C GLN A 652 12.13 26.84 19.27
N VAL A 653 10.81 26.99 19.30
CA VAL A 653 9.94 26.77 18.14
C VAL A 653 9.54 28.11 17.53
N LYS A 654 9.84 28.28 16.25
CA LYS A 654 9.28 29.36 15.42
C LYS A 654 8.43 28.72 14.33
N LYS A 655 7.14 29.08 14.27
CA LYS A 655 6.22 28.57 13.25
C LYS A 655 5.46 29.70 12.57
N GLU A 656 5.06 29.45 11.34
CA GLU A 656 4.08 30.27 10.65
C GLU A 656 2.73 30.19 11.37
N VAL A 657 2.14 31.33 11.69
CA VAL A 657 0.80 31.44 12.28
C VAL A 657 -0.05 32.36 11.40
N ILE A 658 -1.37 32.16 11.45
CA ILE A 658 -2.31 33.09 10.83
C ILE A 658 -2.76 34.10 11.89
N GLU A 659 -2.37 35.36 11.72
CA GLU A 659 -2.87 36.50 12.52
C GLU A 659 -3.50 37.52 11.57
N ASN A 660 -4.77 37.87 11.83
CA ASN A 660 -5.55 38.81 11.01
C ASN A 660 -5.58 38.46 9.50
N GLY A 661 -5.63 37.16 9.17
CA GLY A 661 -5.63 36.67 7.79
C GLY A 661 -4.26 36.70 7.10
N GLN A 662 -3.20 37.11 7.80
CA GLN A 662 -1.82 37.12 7.28
C GLN A 662 -0.97 36.03 7.92
N LYS A 663 -0.08 35.44 7.12
CA LYS A 663 0.92 34.47 7.57
C LYS A 663 2.15 35.21 8.11
N ILE A 664 2.43 35.05 9.39
CA ILE A 664 3.63 35.61 10.03
C ILE A 664 4.40 34.52 10.76
N ILE A 665 5.72 34.66 10.87
CA ILE A 665 6.53 33.74 11.70
C ILE A 665 6.50 34.24 13.13
N LYS A 666 5.97 33.43 14.06
CA LYS A 666 5.91 33.74 15.47
C LYS A 666 6.83 32.82 16.26
N ASP A 667 7.51 33.42 17.24
CA ASP A 667 8.24 32.66 18.24
C ASP A 667 7.26 32.13 19.29
N LEU A 668 7.19 30.81 19.41
CA LEU A 668 6.27 30.10 20.30
C LEU A 668 6.94 29.70 21.62
N GLY A 669 8.21 30.07 21.81
CA GLY A 669 8.96 29.67 23.00
C GLY A 669 9.57 28.28 22.86
N GLU A 670 10.03 27.76 23.98
CA GLU A 670 10.62 26.44 24.09
C GLU A 670 9.53 25.38 24.28
N LEU A 671 9.43 24.43 23.35
CA LEU A 671 8.42 23.37 23.36
C LEU A 671 9.08 22.00 23.14
N ASP A 672 8.39 20.96 23.60
CA ASP A 672 8.75 19.57 23.32
C ASP A 672 8.47 19.25 21.84
N VAL A 673 9.50 18.77 21.13
CA VAL A 673 9.44 18.35 19.73
C VAL A 673 10.03 16.95 19.56
N LEU A 674 9.62 16.25 18.51
CA LEU A 674 10.17 14.93 18.21
C LEU A 674 11.63 15.04 17.76
N ASN A 675 12.50 14.22 18.36
CA ASN A 675 13.87 14.10 17.89
C ASN A 675 13.94 13.06 16.76
N GLN A 676 14.00 13.54 15.51
CA GLN A 676 13.93 12.68 14.34
C GLN A 676 15.20 12.73 13.49
N LYS A 677 15.57 11.57 12.94
CA LYS A 677 16.62 11.41 11.94
C LYS A 677 16.01 11.08 10.58
N ALA A 678 16.66 11.50 9.50
CA ALA A 678 16.26 11.19 8.14
C ALA A 678 16.93 9.91 7.65
N TYR A 679 16.25 9.15 6.77
CA TYR A 679 16.72 7.87 6.28
C TYR A 679 16.43 7.67 4.78
N LEU A 680 17.22 6.80 4.14
CA LEU A 680 17.00 6.31 2.77
C LEU A 680 16.57 4.85 2.77
N GLY A 681 15.62 4.53 1.90
CA GLY A 681 15.19 3.16 1.64
C GLY A 681 16.36 2.33 1.14
N TYR A 682 16.49 1.12 1.67
CA TYR A 682 17.68 0.29 1.50
C TYR A 682 17.35 -1.19 1.55
N GLY A 683 18.13 -2.00 0.86
CA GLY A 683 17.96 -3.45 0.81
C GLY A 683 17.09 -3.95 -0.35
N LEU A 684 16.72 -5.22 -0.28
CA LEU A 684 16.02 -5.92 -1.36
C LEU A 684 14.52 -5.67 -1.24
N TYR A 685 13.90 -5.19 -2.32
CA TYR A 685 12.46 -4.97 -2.40
C TYR A 685 11.79 -5.99 -3.32
N TYR A 686 10.55 -6.32 -2.96
CA TYR A 686 9.62 -7.11 -3.74
C TYR A 686 8.45 -6.26 -4.24
N ILE A 687 7.97 -6.57 -5.44
CA ILE A 687 6.88 -5.87 -6.12
C ILE A 687 5.73 -6.88 -6.32
N PRO A 688 4.78 -6.99 -5.37
CA PRO A 688 3.72 -7.99 -5.44
C PRO A 688 2.64 -7.62 -6.46
N ARG A 689 2.08 -8.62 -7.12
CA ARG A 689 0.93 -8.45 -8.00
C ARG A 689 -0.37 -8.35 -7.19
N HIS A 690 -1.30 -7.55 -7.70
CA HIS A 690 -2.68 -7.40 -7.20
C HIS A 690 -2.77 -7.02 -5.72
N PHE A 691 -1.86 -6.18 -5.27
CA PHE A 691 -1.94 -5.58 -3.94
C PHE A 691 -1.42 -4.15 -4.03
N ALA A 692 -2.36 -3.21 -4.17
CA ALA A 692 -2.12 -1.77 -4.20
C ALA A 692 -3.26 -0.99 -3.50
N PRO A 693 -3.71 -1.40 -2.30
CA PRO A 693 -4.84 -0.77 -1.64
C PRO A 693 -4.54 0.67 -1.16
N HIS A 694 -5.55 1.35 -0.63
CA HIS A 694 -5.39 2.65 0.03
C HIS A 694 -4.56 2.57 1.33
N GLY A 695 -4.31 3.71 1.98
CA GLY A 695 -3.57 3.78 3.25
C GLY A 695 -4.12 2.83 4.33
N GLY A 696 -3.24 2.34 5.21
CA GLY A 696 -3.57 1.36 6.26
C GLY A 696 -3.13 -0.09 5.96
N ALA A 697 -2.86 -0.43 4.71
CA ALA A 697 -2.28 -1.75 4.36
C ALA A 697 -0.79 -1.89 4.74
N SER A 698 -0.12 -0.79 5.06
CA SER A 698 1.24 -0.78 5.56
C SER A 698 1.39 -1.75 6.74
N GLY A 699 2.34 -2.68 6.62
CA GLY A 699 2.65 -3.70 7.60
C GLY A 699 2.06 -5.07 7.26
N SER A 700 1.33 -5.19 6.14
CA SER A 700 0.84 -6.47 5.63
C SER A 700 2.00 -7.43 5.38
N SER A 701 1.92 -8.62 5.96
CA SER A 701 2.90 -9.67 5.71
C SER A 701 2.75 -10.25 4.32
N ILE A 702 3.86 -10.54 3.65
CA ILE A 702 3.88 -11.37 2.44
C ILE A 702 4.39 -12.76 2.81
N ARG A 703 3.60 -13.78 2.51
CA ARG A 703 3.86 -15.18 2.85
C ARG A 703 3.83 -16.05 1.60
N ASN A 704 4.57 -17.15 1.59
CA ASN A 704 4.37 -18.19 0.58
C ASN A 704 3.32 -19.23 1.02
N GLN A 705 3.01 -20.21 0.16
CA GLN A 705 2.06 -21.29 0.44
C GLN A 705 2.43 -22.17 1.64
N ASN A 706 3.68 -22.14 2.11
CA ASN A 706 4.17 -22.88 3.26
C ASN A 706 4.11 -22.07 4.57
N ASN A 707 3.45 -20.90 4.55
CA ASN A 707 3.41 -19.93 5.65
C ASN A 707 4.81 -19.41 6.05
N GLU A 708 5.73 -19.36 5.08
CA GLU A 708 7.03 -18.71 5.24
C GLU A 708 6.91 -17.24 4.83
N LEU A 709 7.27 -16.35 5.73
CA LEU A 709 7.34 -14.91 5.51
C LEU A 709 8.51 -14.58 4.61
N VAL A 710 8.23 -13.80 3.57
CA VAL A 710 9.23 -13.39 2.56
C VAL A 710 9.55 -11.91 2.65
N GLY A 711 8.56 -11.09 3.00
CA GLY A 711 8.73 -9.64 3.14
C GLY A 711 7.52 -8.95 3.77
N ILE A 712 7.61 -7.63 3.89
CA ILE A 712 6.59 -6.78 4.50
C ILE A 712 6.24 -5.61 3.58
N TYR A 713 4.95 -5.48 3.26
CA TYR A 713 4.43 -4.45 2.37
C TYR A 713 4.42 -3.08 3.04
N PHE A 714 4.88 -2.02 2.35
CA PHE A 714 5.02 -0.68 2.94
C PHE A 714 4.58 0.48 2.05
N VAL A 715 4.50 0.31 0.73
CA VAL A 715 4.06 1.36 -0.22
C VAL A 715 3.02 0.81 -1.16
N SER A 716 1.94 1.56 -1.37
CA SER A 716 1.00 1.37 -2.48
C SER A 716 1.19 2.43 -3.54
N ASN A 717 1.22 2.01 -4.81
CA ASN A 717 1.12 2.89 -5.95
C ASN A 717 -0.12 2.52 -6.78
N GLN A 718 -1.21 3.26 -6.59
CA GLN A 718 -2.50 2.99 -7.23
C GLN A 718 -2.47 3.18 -8.75
N THR A 719 -1.60 4.06 -9.26
CA THR A 719 -1.37 4.21 -10.70
C THR A 719 -0.64 2.99 -11.27
N ALA A 720 0.38 2.50 -10.55
CA ALA A 720 1.12 1.31 -10.95
C ALA A 720 0.40 0.00 -10.63
N LYS A 721 -0.75 0.04 -9.94
CA LYS A 721 -1.58 -1.11 -9.54
C LYS A 721 -0.77 -2.23 -8.85
N THR A 722 0.30 -1.80 -8.18
CA THR A 722 1.21 -2.63 -7.37
C THR A 722 1.76 -1.77 -6.23
N GLY A 723 2.59 -2.37 -5.40
CA GLY A 723 3.27 -1.69 -4.31
C GLY A 723 4.67 -2.24 -4.11
N LEU A 724 5.27 -1.88 -2.98
CA LEU A 724 6.61 -2.33 -2.60
C LEU A 724 6.56 -2.99 -1.24
N ALA A 725 7.38 -4.03 -1.11
CA ALA A 725 7.62 -4.72 0.14
C ALA A 725 9.10 -4.88 0.40
N VAL A 726 9.53 -4.71 1.65
CA VAL A 726 10.90 -4.99 2.05
C VAL A 726 11.06 -6.48 2.26
N ALA A 727 12.06 -7.10 1.64
CA ALA A 727 12.43 -8.48 1.94
C ALA A 727 13.05 -8.57 3.33
N PHE A 728 12.65 -9.56 4.13
CA PHE A 728 13.26 -9.76 5.46
C PHE A 728 14.74 -10.17 5.39
N ARG A 729 15.16 -10.72 4.25
CA ARG A 729 16.50 -11.25 4.03
C ARG A 729 17.00 -10.92 2.63
N SER A 730 18.29 -10.63 2.52
CA SER A 730 19.04 -10.48 1.28
C SER A 730 20.38 -11.19 1.40
N GLU A 731 20.80 -11.94 0.39
CA GLU A 731 22.16 -12.49 0.30
C GLU A 731 23.18 -11.51 -0.26
N GLY A 732 22.72 -10.34 -0.71
CA GLY A 732 23.50 -9.31 -1.37
C GLY A 732 23.63 -9.51 -2.88
N PHE A 733 24.03 -8.45 -3.58
CA PHE A 733 24.30 -8.47 -5.02
C PHE A 733 25.52 -7.61 -5.33
N ASP A 734 26.51 -8.21 -5.98
CA ASP A 734 27.71 -7.53 -6.43
C ASP A 734 27.49 -6.90 -7.81
N TYR A 735 27.44 -5.57 -7.86
CA TYR A 735 27.28 -4.79 -9.08
C TYR A 735 28.57 -4.65 -9.89
N LYS A 736 29.66 -5.32 -9.48
CA LYS A 736 30.94 -5.37 -10.21
C LYS A 736 31.46 -3.97 -10.55
N GLY A 737 31.31 -3.04 -9.60
CA GLY A 737 31.75 -1.65 -9.72
C GLY A 737 30.82 -0.71 -10.52
N LEU A 738 29.69 -1.19 -11.04
CA LEU A 738 28.74 -0.36 -11.82
C LEU A 738 28.23 0.85 -11.02
N TYR A 739 28.07 0.69 -9.70
CA TYR A 739 27.68 1.73 -8.74
C TYR A 739 28.83 2.11 -7.79
N GLY A 740 30.08 1.99 -8.26
CA GLY A 740 31.26 2.27 -7.45
C GLY A 740 31.42 1.28 -6.30
N LYS A 741 31.47 1.79 -5.06
CA LYS A 741 31.60 0.97 -3.84
C LYS A 741 30.28 0.33 -3.39
N TYR A 742 29.14 0.80 -3.90
CA TYR A 742 27.85 0.30 -3.48
C TYR A 742 27.56 -1.09 -4.05
N ASN A 743 27.13 -1.98 -3.17
CA ASN A 743 26.54 -3.27 -3.48
C ASN A 743 25.24 -3.42 -2.70
N LEU A 744 24.28 -4.18 -3.23
CA LEU A 744 23.09 -4.53 -2.44
C LEU A 744 23.57 -5.31 -1.20
N PRO A 745 23.20 -4.89 0.02
CA PRO A 745 23.72 -5.48 1.25
C PRO A 745 23.22 -6.91 1.48
N GLN A 746 24.02 -7.68 2.21
CA GLN A 746 23.59 -8.94 2.83
C GLN A 746 23.05 -8.65 4.23
N TYR A 747 21.81 -9.05 4.52
CA TYR A 747 21.19 -8.82 5.82
C TYR A 747 20.05 -9.81 6.10
N ASP A 748 19.71 -9.98 7.38
CA ASP A 748 18.50 -10.64 7.84
C ASP A 748 17.88 -9.84 9.00
N LEU A 749 16.71 -9.23 8.80
CA LEU A 749 16.09 -8.32 9.77
C LEU A 749 15.58 -9.04 11.02
N ILE A 750 15.44 -10.37 10.97
CA ILE A 750 14.91 -11.20 12.06
C ILE A 750 16.05 -11.84 12.83
N TYR A 751 16.86 -12.63 12.15
CA TYR A 751 17.92 -13.45 12.76
C TYR A 751 19.27 -12.72 12.81
N GLY A 752 19.49 -11.71 11.96
CA GLY A 752 20.79 -11.03 11.82
C GLY A 752 21.87 -11.89 11.14
N GLY A 753 23.12 -11.46 11.30
CA GLY A 753 24.29 -12.21 10.84
C GLY A 753 24.73 -11.93 9.40
N GLY A 754 24.13 -10.93 8.74
CA GLY A 754 24.61 -10.45 7.44
C GLY A 754 26.00 -9.83 7.52
N LYS A 755 26.76 -9.91 6.42
CA LYS A 755 28.03 -9.19 6.27
C LYS A 755 27.76 -7.69 6.46
N GLU A 756 28.40 -7.09 7.46
CA GLU A 756 28.25 -5.66 7.81
C GLU A 756 26.89 -5.28 8.43
N GLN A 757 26.13 -6.25 8.94
CA GLN A 757 24.89 -5.98 9.68
C GLN A 757 25.17 -5.83 11.19
N LYS A 758 24.64 -4.78 11.82
CA LYS A 758 24.82 -4.52 13.26
C LYS A 758 23.57 -4.74 14.13
N THR A 759 22.35 -4.60 13.57
CA THR A 759 21.11 -4.81 14.35
C THR A 759 20.09 -5.70 13.62
N SER A 760 19.25 -6.36 14.42
CA SER A 760 18.14 -7.23 14.01
C SER A 760 17.16 -7.39 15.19
N PHE A 761 15.98 -7.96 14.93
CA PHE A 761 15.03 -8.32 16.00
C PHE A 761 15.69 -9.19 17.09
N ARG A 762 16.46 -10.22 16.71
CA ARG A 762 17.22 -11.06 17.64
C ARG A 762 18.16 -10.24 18.54
N GLN A 763 18.94 -9.34 17.94
CA GLN A 763 19.91 -8.51 18.68
C GLN A 763 19.20 -7.51 19.60
N ALA A 764 18.02 -7.02 19.21
CA ALA A 764 17.21 -6.17 20.06
C ALA A 764 16.66 -6.93 21.28
N LEU A 765 16.17 -8.16 21.09
CA LEU A 765 15.79 -9.03 22.22
C LEU A 765 16.98 -9.32 23.15
N GLU A 766 18.15 -9.61 22.59
CA GLU A 766 19.38 -9.81 23.38
C GLU A 766 19.77 -8.55 24.18
N THR A 767 19.61 -7.37 23.57
CA THR A 767 19.86 -6.09 24.24
C THR A 767 18.93 -5.89 25.43
N ILE A 768 17.63 -6.13 25.25
CA ILE A 768 16.61 -5.89 26.28
C ILE A 768 16.67 -6.96 27.38
N TYR A 769 16.69 -8.25 26.99
CA TYR A 769 16.44 -9.38 27.89
C TYR A 769 17.67 -10.23 28.20
N GLY A 770 18.79 -10.01 27.51
CA GLY A 770 20.02 -10.80 27.66
C GLY A 770 20.07 -12.02 26.74
N SER A 771 21.27 -12.59 26.62
CA SER A 771 21.62 -13.62 25.62
C SER A 771 20.85 -14.94 25.77
N GLU A 772 20.43 -15.29 26.99
CA GLU A 772 19.71 -16.54 27.29
C GLU A 772 18.19 -16.43 27.12
N PHE A 773 17.66 -15.25 26.74
CA PHE A 773 16.24 -15.04 26.56
C PHE A 773 15.69 -15.91 25.43
N LYS A 774 14.56 -16.60 25.66
CA LYS A 774 13.97 -17.56 24.74
C LYS A 774 12.63 -17.08 24.20
N THR A 775 12.38 -17.40 22.95
CA THR A 775 11.09 -17.19 22.27
C THR A 775 10.74 -18.41 21.41
N ASN A 776 9.61 -18.39 20.72
CA ASN A 776 9.25 -19.45 19.79
C ASN A 776 10.26 -19.56 18.62
N LEU A 777 10.77 -18.43 18.12
CA LEU A 777 11.81 -18.40 17.09
C LEU A 777 13.21 -18.73 17.63
N PHE A 778 13.53 -18.34 18.86
CA PHE A 778 14.84 -18.52 19.49
C PHE A 778 14.78 -19.50 20.66
N LYS A 779 14.48 -20.77 20.37
CA LYS A 779 14.26 -21.82 21.40
C LYS A 779 15.50 -22.11 22.26
N ASN A 780 16.69 -21.92 21.71
CA ASN A 780 17.96 -22.12 22.39
C ASN A 780 18.53 -20.81 23.00
N GLY A 781 17.76 -19.73 22.99
CA GLY A 781 18.23 -18.41 23.40
C GLY A 781 18.59 -17.51 22.22
N VAL A 782 18.43 -16.20 22.39
CA VAL A 782 18.67 -15.18 21.35
C VAL A 782 20.14 -15.02 20.98
N LYS A 783 21.08 -15.59 21.75
CA LYS A 783 22.50 -15.66 21.37
C LYS A 783 22.75 -16.46 20.10
N GLU A 784 21.95 -17.50 19.85
CA GLU A 784 22.16 -18.43 18.75
C GLU A 784 21.31 -18.07 17.53
N ILE A 785 21.96 -18.00 16.35
CA ILE A 785 21.25 -18.00 15.08
C ILE A 785 21.00 -19.47 14.69
N PRO A 786 19.75 -19.90 14.41
CA PRO A 786 19.49 -21.26 13.96
C PRO A 786 20.23 -21.56 12.65
N ALA A 787 20.76 -22.79 12.52
CA ALA A 787 21.67 -23.15 11.43
C ALA A 787 21.12 -22.85 10.02
N ASP A 788 19.82 -23.06 9.81
CA ASP A 788 19.12 -22.81 8.55
C ASP A 788 19.13 -21.33 8.10
N TYR A 789 19.36 -20.38 9.01
CA TYR A 789 19.33 -18.94 8.74
C TYR A 789 20.71 -18.27 8.76
N LYS A 790 21.78 -19.03 9.06
CA LYS A 790 23.15 -18.52 8.98
C LYS A 790 23.54 -18.24 7.53
N PHE A 791 24.29 -17.17 7.29
CA PHE A 791 24.89 -16.92 5.98
C PHE A 791 26.13 -17.80 5.78
N ASN A 792 26.21 -18.48 4.64
CA ASN A 792 27.39 -19.23 4.24
C ASN A 792 28.39 -18.29 3.57
N ASN A 793 29.19 -17.59 4.37
CA ASN A 793 30.20 -16.64 3.88
C ASN A 793 31.47 -17.31 3.33
N SER A 794 31.49 -18.64 3.20
CA SER A 794 32.65 -19.42 2.79
C SER A 794 32.97 -19.35 1.28
N ASN A 795 32.10 -18.75 0.45
CA ASN A 795 32.23 -18.73 -1.02
C ASN A 795 32.14 -17.31 -1.63
N SER A 796 32.80 -16.33 -1.02
CA SER A 796 32.82 -14.94 -1.54
C SER A 796 34.25 -14.46 -1.76
N ASN A 797 34.90 -15.01 -2.79
CA ASN A 797 36.05 -14.40 -3.47
C ASN A 797 35.65 -14.05 -4.90
#